data_AF-A0A661E2D9-F1
#
_entry.id   AF-A0A661E2D9-F1
#
_cell.length_a   1.000
_cell.length_b   1.000
_cell.length_c   1.000
_cell.angle_alpha   90.00
_cell.angle_beta   90.00
_cell.angle_gamma   90.00
#
_symmetry.space_group_name_H-M   'P 1'
#
loop_
_entity.id
_entity.type
_entity.pdbx_description
1 polymer ?
#
loop_
_entity_poly.entity_id
_entity_poly.type
_entity_poly.pdbx_seq_one_letter_code
_entity_poly.pdbx_strand_id
1 'polypeptide(L)'
;MKTKLSLSILAFGLVLSAFSQTIELTFNAVYNTQNVMLDSIYIENLTQGADTTIYAPDNILVLDYLTGIGNETIRDNKLMISQNYPNPFQQQTSINLYVPERDRIKIRISNLLGQEVGLFENELPPGDHTFTFYPGNQEYYILTAYNSSEVKTIKMISMNRDKNSQCRFVYGGVQNNQVAYRSEKAIAGLFFTLGDELRYIGYANTTEQIAGSDFIEDEPLSDQTYAFEIIEGIPCKDQPYIVYEDKQYKTVLIGDQCWTRESLNIGTMIYGVDDMSDNGLIEKYCYNNDTNNCNIYGGLYQWEEMMQYASSEGVQGICPDGWNLPTENDWTQLVEYLGGDTVAGGKMKDLALWNSPNIGATNESGFSAIPGGHRNASGEFWNKGKTSNYWASTESDPDHSWRKYVNVDHDNLLTENYPVSYAYSARCIKSTPWICGEPITDSRDGQVYNTTLIGTQCWMAENLKATEYINNVPIPNVIDPTEWQNLTSGAYAWYDNDSLWKDSYGALYNWFAVADPNGLCPTGWHVPEDEEWTILTDFLSGSDTPGNDIKSCRQVNSPLGGDCNTTEHPRWEEDTQYGNFGTDDYGFLALPGGRRLSTGSFYNTIGINTNWWSSTTLLENPGWAWGRGLDYSASGVHLSSSVCQYGYSIRCIKD
;
A
#
# COMPACT_ATOMS: atom_id res chain seq x y z
N MET A 1 -1.19 90.63 -1.65
CA MET A 1 -1.45 89.60 -2.68
C MET A 1 -0.13 88.89 -2.96
N LYS A 2 0.08 87.58 -2.83
CA LYS A 2 -0.74 86.41 -2.50
C LYS A 2 0.21 85.40 -1.82
N THR A 3 -0.18 84.83 -0.69
CA THR A 3 0.51 83.72 -0.01
C THR A 3 0.10 82.39 -0.66
N LYS A 4 1.08 81.53 -0.96
CA LYS A 4 0.87 80.16 -1.46
C LYS A 4 0.43 79.27 -0.28
N LEU A 5 -0.69 78.58 -0.44
CA LEU A 5 -1.16 77.53 0.46
C LEU A 5 -0.89 76.17 -0.21
N SER A 6 -0.05 75.35 0.40
CA SER A 6 0.18 73.95 0.03
C SER A 6 -0.92 73.07 0.62
N LEU A 7 -1.62 72.32 -0.24
CA LEU A 7 -2.66 71.36 0.15
C LEU A 7 -2.04 69.95 0.14
N SER A 8 -1.87 69.36 1.33
CA SER A 8 -1.48 67.96 1.49
C SER A 8 -2.74 67.11 1.60
N ILE A 9 -2.94 66.18 0.67
CA ILE A 9 -4.04 65.20 0.69
C ILE A 9 -3.59 64.01 1.53
N LEU A 10 -4.30 63.75 2.64
CA LEU A 10 -4.18 62.51 3.43
C LEU A 10 -4.96 61.41 2.70
N ALA A 11 -4.27 60.36 2.22
CA ALA A 11 -4.90 59.14 1.76
C ALA A 11 -5.12 58.21 2.96
N PHE A 12 -6.39 57.94 3.29
CA PHE A 12 -6.78 56.95 4.29
C PHE A 12 -6.84 55.59 3.60
N GLY A 13 -5.81 54.75 3.81
CA GLY A 13 -5.83 53.37 3.37
C GLY A 13 -6.69 52.53 4.31
N LEU A 14 -7.82 52.02 3.80
CA LEU A 14 -8.56 50.94 4.45
C LEU A 14 -7.74 49.65 4.28
N VAL A 15 -7.08 49.22 5.35
CA VAL A 15 -6.51 47.87 5.44
C VAL A 15 -7.65 46.94 5.83
N LEU A 16 -8.16 46.15 4.87
CA LEU A 16 -8.99 44.99 5.16
C LEU A 16 -8.06 43.91 5.73
N SER A 17 -8.13 43.69 7.05
CA SER A 17 -7.49 42.53 7.67
C SER A 17 -8.31 41.28 7.34
N ALA A 18 -7.73 40.34 6.60
CA ALA A 18 -8.27 38.99 6.47
C ALA A 18 -8.15 38.30 7.83
N PHE A 19 -9.26 37.84 8.38
CA PHE A 19 -9.26 36.98 9.56
C PHE A 19 -9.28 35.53 9.07
N SER A 20 -8.31 34.72 9.52
CA SER A 20 -8.45 33.25 9.45
C SER A 20 -9.72 32.88 10.21
N GLN A 21 -10.61 32.12 9.57
CA GLN A 21 -11.77 31.54 10.23
C GLN A 21 -11.51 30.05 10.45
N THR A 22 -12.13 29.51 11.49
CA THR A 22 -11.97 28.12 11.89
C THR A 22 -13.29 27.38 11.82
N ILE A 23 -13.24 26.11 11.43
CA ILE A 23 -14.35 25.16 11.59
C ILE A 23 -13.92 24.12 12.62
N GLU A 24 -14.75 23.90 13.64
CA GLU A 24 -14.54 22.85 14.66
C GLU A 24 -15.39 21.62 14.34
N LEU A 25 -14.74 20.50 14.02
CA LEU A 25 -15.38 19.21 13.78
C LEU A 25 -15.16 18.31 14.99
N THR A 26 -16.24 17.93 15.67
CA THR A 26 -16.20 17.03 16.83
C THR A 26 -16.56 15.61 16.43
N PHE A 27 -15.85 14.62 16.95
CA PHE A 27 -16.07 13.21 16.64
C PHE A 27 -16.48 12.42 17.88
N ASN A 28 -17.48 11.57 17.72
CA ASN A 28 -17.96 10.63 18.74
C ASN A 28 -18.06 9.23 18.13
N ALA A 29 -18.14 8.20 18.96
CA ALA A 29 -18.25 6.83 18.47
C ALA A 29 -19.20 5.98 19.31
N VAL A 30 -19.89 5.06 18.64
CA VAL A 30 -20.80 4.08 19.24
C VAL A 30 -20.39 2.68 18.79
N TYR A 31 -20.32 1.75 19.75
CA TYR A 31 -20.11 0.32 19.51
C TYR A 31 -21.24 -0.45 20.21
N ASN A 32 -21.98 -1.30 19.48
CA ASN A 32 -23.12 -2.06 20.04
C ASN A 32 -24.09 -1.20 20.86
N THR A 33 -24.46 -0.02 20.35
CA THR A 33 -25.32 0.98 21.02
C THR A 33 -24.76 1.63 22.30
N GLN A 34 -23.49 1.38 22.64
CA GLN A 34 -22.78 2.00 23.75
C GLN A 34 -21.76 3.02 23.22
N ASN A 35 -21.66 4.18 23.88
CA ASN A 35 -20.63 5.16 23.54
C ASN A 35 -19.25 4.59 23.87
N VAL A 36 -18.32 4.67 22.92
CA VAL A 36 -16.93 4.26 23.10
C VAL A 36 -16.01 5.45 22.84
N MET A 37 -14.85 5.47 23.49
CA MET A 37 -13.82 6.44 23.17
C MET A 37 -13.10 6.01 21.90
N LEU A 38 -12.93 6.96 20.99
CA LEU A 38 -12.02 6.83 19.86
C LEU A 38 -10.58 6.82 20.39
N ASP A 39 -9.77 5.91 19.88
CA ASP A 39 -8.32 5.84 20.06
C ASP A 39 -7.61 6.74 19.03
N SER A 40 -8.09 6.76 17.79
CA SER A 40 -7.60 7.67 16.76
C SER A 40 -8.66 7.96 15.70
N ILE A 41 -8.46 9.01 14.92
CA ILE A 41 -9.32 9.41 13.80
C ILE A 41 -8.41 9.73 12.63
N TYR A 42 -8.46 8.92 11.59
CA TYR A 42 -7.77 9.19 10.33
C TYR A 42 -8.61 10.12 9.48
N ILE A 43 -7.96 11.14 8.90
CA ILE A 43 -8.59 12.21 8.14
C ILE A 43 -7.84 12.36 6.83
N GLU A 44 -8.56 12.37 5.72
CA GLU A 44 -7.99 12.56 4.38
C GLU A 44 -8.73 13.69 3.68
N ASN A 45 -7.99 14.63 3.08
CA ASN A 45 -8.52 15.62 2.16
C ASN A 45 -8.47 15.04 0.75
N LEU A 46 -9.63 14.62 0.26
CA LEU A 46 -9.77 14.00 -1.07
C LEU A 46 -9.55 14.99 -2.20
N THR A 47 -9.74 16.28 -1.94
CA THR A 47 -9.58 17.36 -2.93
C THR A 47 -8.12 17.74 -3.14
N GLN A 48 -7.33 17.85 -2.07
CA GLN A 48 -5.94 18.32 -2.11
C GLN A 48 -4.89 17.20 -2.01
N GLY A 49 -5.28 15.96 -1.68
CA GLY A 49 -4.37 14.83 -1.57
C GLY A 49 -3.44 14.93 -0.36
N ALA A 50 -4.00 15.26 0.80
CA ALA A 50 -3.28 15.36 2.07
C ALA A 50 -4.02 14.59 3.16
N ASP A 51 -3.32 14.06 4.15
CA ASP A 51 -3.92 13.30 5.23
C ASP A 51 -3.29 13.58 6.59
N THR A 52 -4.02 13.21 7.64
CA THR A 52 -3.56 13.34 9.02
C THR A 52 -4.32 12.41 9.96
N THR A 53 -3.83 12.26 11.19
CA THR A 53 -4.47 11.45 12.23
C THR A 53 -4.56 12.22 13.53
N ILE A 54 -5.75 12.28 14.11
CA ILE A 54 -5.96 12.71 15.50
C ILE A 54 -5.86 11.49 16.40
N TYR A 55 -5.19 11.62 17.54
CA TYR A 55 -5.09 10.55 18.54
C TYR A 55 -5.81 10.92 19.83
N ALA A 56 -6.30 9.92 20.54
CA ALA A 56 -6.96 10.06 21.82
C ALA A 56 -6.08 10.81 22.83
N PRO A 57 -6.70 11.60 23.73
CA PRO A 57 -8.14 11.79 23.91
C PRO A 57 -8.71 12.94 23.08
N ASP A 58 -7.97 13.44 22.08
CA ASP A 58 -8.45 14.55 21.27
C ASP A 58 -9.48 14.01 20.26
N ASN A 59 -10.65 14.64 20.21
CA ASN A 59 -11.75 14.25 19.33
C ASN A 59 -12.32 15.46 18.56
N ILE A 60 -11.53 16.52 18.44
CA ILE A 60 -11.90 17.75 17.73
C ILE A 60 -10.83 18.05 16.69
N LEU A 61 -11.22 18.17 15.43
CA LEU A 61 -10.41 18.71 14.35
C LEU A 61 -10.74 20.19 14.18
N VAL A 62 -9.72 21.05 14.18
CA VAL A 62 -9.87 22.47 13.86
C VAL A 62 -9.31 22.71 12.47
N LEU A 63 -10.18 23.09 11.53
CA LEU A 63 -9.82 23.43 10.16
C LEU A 63 -9.62 24.94 10.04
N ASP A 64 -8.39 25.36 9.74
CA ASP A 64 -8.04 26.75 9.45
C ASP A 64 -8.23 27.03 7.94
N TYR A 65 -9.02 28.03 7.56
CA TYR A 65 -9.12 28.45 6.16
C TYR A 65 -9.08 29.98 5.97
N LEU A 66 -8.47 30.41 4.87
CA LEU A 66 -8.31 31.82 4.50
C LEU A 66 -9.36 32.22 3.47
N THR A 67 -10.06 33.33 3.72
CA THR A 67 -10.93 33.98 2.74
C THR A 67 -10.13 35.02 1.94
N GLY A 68 -9.37 34.57 0.92
CA GLY A 68 -8.71 35.43 -0.07
C GLY A 68 -7.21 35.19 -0.28
N ILE A 69 -6.75 35.43 -1.51
CA ILE A 69 -5.41 35.13 -2.06
C ILE A 69 -4.29 35.93 -1.35
N GLY A 70 -3.22 35.24 -0.93
CA GLY A 70 -1.85 35.77 -1.01
C GLY A 70 -0.91 35.55 0.18
N ASN A 71 0.03 34.62 -0.05
CA ASN A 71 1.42 34.54 0.43
C ASN A 71 1.79 34.14 1.88
N GLU A 72 2.77 33.22 1.90
CA GLU A 72 3.59 32.74 3.01
C GLU A 72 4.08 33.85 3.96
N THR A 73 4.04 33.61 5.28
CA THR A 73 5.24 33.38 6.13
C THR A 73 4.93 33.49 7.64
N ILE A 74 5.81 32.83 8.42
CA ILE A 74 6.16 33.02 9.84
C ILE A 74 5.47 32.09 10.86
N ARG A 75 6.28 31.15 11.38
CA ARG A 75 6.05 30.36 12.61
C ARG A 75 5.65 31.30 13.76
N ASP A 76 4.48 31.08 14.36
CA ASP A 76 3.93 31.92 15.43
C ASP A 76 4.83 31.97 16.67
N ASN A 77 5.31 33.16 17.01
CA ASN A 77 6.14 33.48 18.17
C ASN A 77 5.23 33.95 19.34
N LYS A 78 4.33 33.08 19.82
CA LYS A 78 3.19 33.43 20.69
C LYS A 78 3.18 32.68 22.03
N LEU A 79 2.48 33.23 23.03
CA LEU A 79 2.26 32.63 24.35
C LEU A 79 1.37 31.39 24.22
N MET A 80 1.83 30.25 24.72
CA MET A 80 1.05 29.01 24.72
C MET A 80 0.85 28.49 26.14
N ILE A 81 -0.31 27.91 26.42
CA ILE A 81 -0.60 27.23 27.68
C ILE A 81 -1.12 25.83 27.39
N SER A 82 -0.58 24.82 28.07
CA SER A 82 -1.07 23.45 27.95
C SER A 82 -2.40 23.29 28.70
N GLN A 83 -3.23 22.35 28.25
CA GLN A 83 -4.27 21.83 29.13
C GLN A 83 -3.61 21.26 30.39
N ASN A 84 -4.25 21.43 31.55
CA ASN A 84 -3.72 20.94 32.80
C ASN A 84 -3.74 19.39 32.82
N TYR A 85 -2.69 18.73 33.31
CA TYR A 85 -2.63 17.27 33.43
C TYR A 85 -2.28 16.85 34.87
N PRO A 86 -3.08 15.95 35.48
CA PRO A 86 -4.32 15.38 34.97
C PRO A 86 -5.50 16.39 34.95
N ASN A 87 -6.53 16.15 34.12
CA ASN A 87 -7.83 16.82 34.15
C ASN A 87 -8.95 15.82 33.76
N PRO A 88 -9.88 15.43 34.66
CA PRO A 88 -10.03 15.90 36.04
C PRO A 88 -8.86 15.52 36.97
N PHE A 89 -8.63 16.29 38.04
CA PHE A 89 -7.56 16.04 39.02
C PHE A 89 -8.05 15.99 40.46
N GLN A 90 -7.42 15.15 41.27
CA GLN A 90 -7.82 14.93 42.67
C GLN A 90 -6.95 15.69 43.68
N GLN A 91 -5.61 15.60 43.60
CA GLN A 91 -4.71 16.21 44.58
C GLN A 91 -3.92 17.41 44.02
N GLN A 92 -3.45 17.30 42.78
CA GLN A 92 -2.72 18.35 42.08
C GLN A 92 -2.85 18.18 40.58
N THR A 93 -2.61 19.25 39.84
CA THR A 93 -2.48 19.24 38.38
C THR A 93 -1.32 20.12 37.94
N SER A 94 -0.67 19.76 36.85
CA SER A 94 0.44 20.49 36.27
C SER A 94 0.00 21.27 35.03
N ILE A 95 0.49 22.49 34.88
CA ILE A 95 0.21 23.39 33.76
C ILE A 95 1.54 23.84 33.19
N ASN A 96 1.73 23.74 31.87
CA ASN A 96 2.92 24.24 31.19
C ASN A 96 2.57 25.51 30.40
N LEU A 97 3.46 26.49 30.41
CA LEU A 97 3.32 27.77 29.72
C LEU A 97 4.58 28.04 28.89
N TYR A 98 4.43 28.18 27.58
CA TYR A 98 5.50 28.65 26.70
C TYR A 98 5.50 30.17 26.64
N VAL A 99 6.65 30.77 26.91
CA VAL A 99 6.88 32.20 26.78
C VAL A 99 7.80 32.43 25.57
N PRO A 100 7.34 33.10 24.50
CA PRO A 100 8.11 33.22 23.24
C PRO A 100 9.27 34.21 23.34
N GLU A 101 9.08 35.27 24.12
CA GLU A 101 10.08 36.30 24.41
C GLU A 101 9.94 36.77 25.85
N ARG A 102 10.98 37.38 26.40
CA ARG A 102 10.96 37.84 27.80
C ARG A 102 9.83 38.83 28.01
N ASP A 103 8.85 38.46 28.82
CA ASP A 103 7.65 39.27 29.05
C ASP A 103 7.13 39.11 30.49
N ARG A 104 6.31 40.08 30.92
CA ARG A 104 5.59 40.04 32.19
C ARG A 104 4.37 39.15 32.04
N ILE A 105 4.44 37.99 32.69
CA ILE A 105 3.37 37.00 32.71
C ILE A 105 2.54 37.16 33.98
N LYS A 106 1.22 37.18 33.81
CA LYS A 106 0.25 37.08 34.91
C LYS A 106 -0.61 35.83 34.71
N ILE A 107 -0.74 34.97 35.71
CA ILE A 107 -1.65 33.83 35.69
C ILE A 107 -2.61 33.95 36.86
N ARG A 108 -3.91 34.00 36.56
CA ARG A 108 -5.00 34.04 37.53
C ARG A 108 -5.77 32.72 37.47
N ILE A 109 -6.00 32.11 38.62
CA ILE A 109 -6.93 30.99 38.78
C ILE A 109 -8.13 31.50 39.56
N SER A 110 -9.33 31.25 39.01
CA SER A 110 -10.60 31.66 39.60
C SER A 110 -11.57 30.49 39.70
N ASN A 111 -12.51 30.56 40.64
CA ASN A 111 -13.62 29.61 40.70
C ASN A 111 -14.79 30.05 39.83
N LEU A 112 -15.86 29.25 39.73
CA LEU A 112 -17.05 29.58 38.92
C LEU A 112 -17.79 30.86 39.36
N LEU A 113 -17.55 31.35 40.58
CA LEU A 113 -18.10 32.62 41.07
C LEU A 113 -17.17 33.81 40.72
N GLY A 114 -16.09 33.56 39.97
CA GLY A 114 -15.08 34.57 39.60
C GLY A 114 -14.14 34.97 40.74
N GLN A 115 -14.18 34.29 41.89
CA GLN A 115 -13.28 34.58 43.00
C GLN A 115 -11.88 34.06 42.69
N GLU A 116 -10.87 34.89 42.88
CA GLU A 116 -9.47 34.54 42.68
C GLU A 116 -9.00 33.58 43.78
N VAL A 117 -8.47 32.42 43.38
CA VAL A 117 -7.97 31.36 44.27
C VAL A 117 -6.50 31.01 44.03
N GLY A 118 -5.89 31.61 43.01
CA GLY A 118 -4.46 31.51 42.72
C GLY A 118 -4.01 32.67 41.84
N LEU A 119 -2.84 33.23 42.12
CA LEU A 119 -2.24 34.30 41.33
C LEU A 119 -0.73 34.08 41.23
N PHE A 120 -0.21 34.22 40.02
CA PHE A 120 1.21 34.36 39.74
C PHE A 120 1.41 35.61 38.88
N GLU A 121 2.40 36.43 39.19
CA GLU A 121 2.75 37.58 38.36
C GLU A 121 4.25 37.82 38.47
N ASN A 122 4.97 37.64 37.36
CA ASN A 122 6.41 37.85 37.29
C ASN A 122 6.89 38.05 35.84
N GLU A 123 8.10 38.57 35.67
CA GLU A 123 8.77 38.62 34.37
C GLU A 123 9.49 37.30 34.11
N LEU A 124 9.12 36.61 33.02
CA LEU A 124 9.66 35.28 32.69
C LEU A 124 10.58 35.37 31.45
N PRO A 125 11.73 34.67 31.44
CA PRO A 125 12.55 34.53 30.23
C PRO A 125 11.81 33.70 29.16
N PRO A 126 12.30 33.69 27.90
CA PRO A 126 11.76 32.79 26.89
C PRO A 126 11.97 31.32 27.29
N GLY A 127 10.98 30.46 27.05
CA GLY A 127 11.07 29.02 27.30
C GLY A 127 9.82 28.41 27.92
N ASP A 128 9.94 27.14 28.32
CA ASP A 128 8.86 26.33 28.87
C ASP A 128 8.81 26.44 30.39
N HIS A 129 7.70 26.91 30.93
CA HIS A 129 7.49 27.16 32.35
C HIS A 129 6.44 26.22 32.93
N THR A 130 6.75 25.54 34.03
CA THR A 130 5.79 24.65 34.71
C THR A 130 5.19 25.31 35.94
N PHE A 131 3.90 25.08 36.14
CA PHE A 131 3.15 25.45 37.33
C PHE A 131 2.41 24.22 37.87
N THR A 132 2.23 24.17 39.18
CA THR A 132 1.44 23.13 39.84
C THR A 132 0.33 23.78 40.65
N PHE A 133 -0.90 23.33 40.42
CA PHE A 133 -2.08 23.77 41.14
C PHE A 133 -2.62 22.64 42.03
N TYR A 134 -2.86 22.97 43.30
CA TYR A 134 -3.52 22.13 44.29
C TYR A 134 -4.92 22.70 44.52
N PRO A 135 -6.00 21.94 44.28
CA PRO A 135 -7.36 22.44 44.39
C PRO A 135 -7.84 22.48 45.86
N GLY A 136 -8.71 23.44 46.17
CA GLY A 136 -9.56 23.39 47.35
C GLY A 136 -10.74 22.42 47.15
N ASN A 137 -11.88 22.71 47.76
CA ASN A 137 -13.07 21.84 47.71
C ASN A 137 -14.06 22.14 46.56
N GLN A 138 -13.66 22.96 45.58
CA GLN A 138 -14.52 23.35 44.44
C GLN A 138 -14.28 22.44 43.23
N GLU A 139 -15.34 22.17 42.47
CA GLU A 139 -15.32 21.23 41.33
C GLU A 139 -14.71 21.82 40.05
N TYR A 140 -14.72 23.14 39.89
CA TYR A 140 -14.29 23.81 38.67
C TYR A 140 -13.46 25.04 38.97
N TYR A 141 -12.38 25.19 38.20
CA TYR A 141 -11.51 26.35 38.19
C TYR A 141 -11.25 26.82 36.75
N ILE A 142 -11.11 28.12 36.56
CA ILE A 142 -10.73 28.76 35.31
C ILE A 142 -9.36 29.38 35.52
N LEU A 143 -8.37 28.97 34.72
CA LEU A 143 -7.04 29.56 34.72
C LEU A 143 -6.91 30.46 33.49
N THR A 144 -6.54 31.72 33.69
CA THR A 144 -6.26 32.68 32.62
C THR A 144 -4.83 33.21 32.75
N ALA A 145 -4.02 33.02 31.72
CA ALA A 145 -2.69 33.57 31.57
C ALA A 145 -2.73 34.82 30.66
N TYR A 146 -1.97 35.84 31.04
CA TYR A 146 -1.83 37.12 30.34
C TYR A 146 -0.33 37.37 30.10
N ASN A 147 0.03 37.84 28.92
CA ASN A 147 1.28 38.55 28.66
C ASN A 147 0.97 39.96 28.13
N SER A 148 1.95 40.66 27.55
CA SER A 148 1.75 42.02 27.02
C SER A 148 0.82 42.09 25.80
N SER A 149 0.61 40.99 25.08
CA SER A 149 -0.07 40.96 23.77
C SER A 149 -1.25 39.99 23.68
N GLU A 150 -1.36 39.02 24.58
CA GLU A 150 -2.21 37.84 24.49
C GLU A 150 -2.81 37.43 25.83
N VAL A 151 -3.96 36.77 25.75
CA VAL A 151 -4.67 36.17 26.88
C VAL A 151 -5.06 34.74 26.50
N LYS A 152 -4.70 33.77 27.33
CA LYS A 152 -5.03 32.36 27.14
C LYS A 152 -5.77 31.81 28.36
N THR A 153 -6.79 30.98 28.16
CA THR A 153 -7.63 30.47 29.25
C THR A 153 -7.86 28.97 29.10
N ILE A 154 -7.79 28.24 30.22
CA ILE A 154 -8.11 26.81 30.29
C ILE A 154 -9.10 26.52 31.43
N LYS A 155 -9.94 25.50 31.27
CA LYS A 155 -10.88 25.01 32.29
C LYS A 155 -10.30 23.78 32.98
N MET A 156 -10.27 23.80 34.32
CA MET A 156 -9.73 22.73 35.15
C MET A 156 -10.83 22.13 36.03
N ILE A 157 -10.99 20.80 36.01
CA ILE A 157 -12.02 20.07 36.76
C ILE A 157 -11.36 19.34 37.94
N SER A 158 -11.78 19.65 39.17
CA SER A 158 -11.27 18.99 40.37
C SER A 158 -12.27 18.00 40.95
N MET A 159 -11.76 16.82 41.32
CA MET A 159 -12.51 15.79 42.06
C MET A 159 -12.21 15.84 43.57
N ASN A 160 -11.54 16.88 44.08
CA ASN A 160 -11.21 16.98 45.49
C ASN A 160 -12.48 17.22 46.33
N ARG A 161 -12.80 16.27 47.22
CA ARG A 161 -13.96 16.31 48.13
C ARG A 161 -13.60 16.73 49.55
N ASP A 162 -12.32 16.95 49.85
CA ASP A 162 -11.87 17.32 51.19
C ASP A 162 -12.22 18.79 51.51
N LYS A 163 -13.07 18.98 52.52
CA LYS A 163 -13.52 20.30 52.97
C LYS A 163 -12.43 21.14 53.62
N ASN A 164 -11.32 20.53 54.06
CA ASN A 164 -10.20 21.22 54.69
C ASN A 164 -9.08 21.59 53.71
N SER A 165 -9.16 21.16 52.45
CA SER A 165 -8.16 21.47 51.43
C SER A 165 -8.20 22.94 51.04
N GLN A 166 -7.02 23.59 51.01
CA GLN A 166 -6.84 24.96 50.56
C GLN A 166 -6.19 25.00 49.18
N CYS A 167 -6.61 25.94 48.33
CA CYS A 167 -5.98 26.15 47.04
C CYS A 167 -4.52 26.58 47.21
N ARG A 168 -3.61 25.99 46.44
CA ARG A 168 -2.19 26.41 46.38
C ARG A 168 -1.72 26.42 44.94
N PHE A 169 -1.05 27.49 44.52
CA PHE A 169 -0.50 27.62 43.18
C PHE A 169 1.01 27.86 43.27
N VAL A 170 1.80 27.02 42.60
CA VAL A 170 3.26 26.97 42.75
C VAL A 170 3.90 27.07 41.38
N TYR A 171 4.87 27.98 41.24
CA TYR A 171 5.73 28.04 40.05
C TYR A 171 6.91 27.07 40.20
N GLY A 172 7.06 26.17 39.23
CA GLY A 172 8.05 25.08 39.22
C GLY A 172 9.36 25.40 38.50
N GLY A 173 9.46 26.53 37.79
CA GLY A 173 10.66 26.92 37.04
C GLY A 173 10.60 26.60 35.54
N VAL A 174 11.76 26.73 34.88
CA VAL A 174 11.95 26.44 33.45
C VAL A 174 12.29 24.95 33.28
N GLN A 175 11.63 24.26 32.35
CA GLN A 175 11.96 22.90 31.92
C GLN A 175 12.98 22.96 30.77
N ASN A 176 14.02 22.11 30.82
CA ASN A 176 15.01 21.97 29.73
C ASN A 176 14.62 20.92 28.67
N ASN A 177 13.45 20.29 28.81
CA ASN A 177 12.90 19.35 27.85
C ASN A 177 11.70 19.99 27.17
N GLN A 178 11.66 19.98 25.84
CA GLN A 178 10.51 20.43 25.06
C GLN A 178 9.29 19.59 25.45
N VAL A 179 8.41 20.16 26.25
CA VAL A 179 7.13 19.53 26.58
C VAL A 179 6.19 19.85 25.43
N ALA A 180 5.72 18.81 24.73
CA ALA A 180 4.75 18.97 23.65
C ALA A 180 3.50 19.70 24.16
N TYR A 181 3.31 20.94 23.70
CA TYR A 181 2.10 21.72 23.91
C TYR A 181 1.00 21.15 23.03
N ARG A 182 -0.15 20.75 23.59
CA ARG A 182 -1.37 20.55 22.80
C ARG A 182 -1.67 21.85 22.05
N SER A 183 -1.54 21.84 20.74
CA SER A 183 -1.80 23.01 19.91
C SER A 183 -3.28 23.09 19.54
N GLU A 184 -3.92 24.24 19.82
CA GLU A 184 -5.14 24.72 19.15
C GLU A 184 -4.85 25.17 17.70
N LYS A 185 -4.01 24.45 16.96
CA LYS A 185 -3.67 24.78 15.56
C LYS A 185 -3.99 23.60 14.67
N ALA A 186 -4.42 23.90 13.44
CA ALA A 186 -4.56 22.93 12.36
C ALA A 186 -3.40 21.92 12.41
N ILE A 187 -3.78 20.65 12.31
CA ILE A 187 -2.84 19.55 12.39
C ILE A 187 -1.83 19.74 11.25
N ALA A 188 -0.54 19.78 11.61
CA ALA A 188 0.52 19.96 10.63
C ALA A 188 0.42 18.85 9.56
N GLY A 189 0.17 19.23 8.31
CA GLY A 189 0.08 18.31 7.17
C GLY A 189 -1.28 18.28 6.47
N LEU A 190 -2.38 18.68 7.12
CA LEU A 190 -3.70 18.74 6.47
C LEU A 190 -3.97 20.15 5.94
N PHE A 191 -3.76 20.36 4.65
CA PHE A 191 -4.22 21.58 3.97
C PHE A 191 -5.73 21.53 3.76
N PHE A 192 -6.44 22.63 3.98
CA PHE A 192 -7.89 22.70 3.81
C PHE A 192 -8.31 24.06 3.23
N THR A 193 -9.20 24.02 2.25
CA THR A 193 -9.95 25.18 1.75
C THR A 193 -11.44 24.95 1.90
N LEU A 194 -12.20 26.03 2.10
CA LEU A 194 -13.65 25.94 2.26
C LEU A 194 -14.28 25.31 1.01
N GLY A 195 -15.00 24.19 1.20
CA GLY A 195 -15.58 23.39 0.12
C GLY A 195 -14.74 22.18 -0.29
N ASP A 196 -13.62 21.90 0.37
CA ASP A 196 -12.92 20.63 0.18
C ASP A 196 -13.72 19.47 0.74
N GLU A 197 -13.72 18.36 0.02
CA GLU A 197 -14.28 17.08 0.46
C GLU A 197 -13.27 16.36 1.36
N LEU A 198 -13.70 16.04 2.60
CA LEU A 198 -12.89 15.34 3.59
C LEU A 198 -13.50 13.98 3.92
N ARG A 199 -12.64 12.98 4.13
CA ARG A 199 -12.98 11.64 4.64
C ARG A 199 -12.48 11.47 6.06
N TYR A 200 -13.30 10.85 6.92
CA TYR A 200 -12.98 10.55 8.31
C TYR A 200 -13.17 9.06 8.62
N ILE A 201 -12.23 8.44 9.31
CA ILE A 201 -12.32 7.06 9.81
C ILE A 201 -11.96 7.05 11.29
N GLY A 202 -12.88 6.61 12.15
CA GLY A 202 -12.69 6.51 13.59
C GLY A 202 -12.19 5.12 13.99
N TYR A 203 -11.14 5.07 14.79
CA TYR A 203 -10.62 3.85 15.41
C TYR A 203 -10.91 3.90 16.90
N ALA A 204 -11.31 2.78 17.48
CA ALA A 204 -11.54 2.66 18.91
C ALA A 204 -10.91 1.37 19.44
N ASN A 205 -10.36 1.44 20.64
CA ASN A 205 -9.96 0.25 21.37
C ASN A 205 -11.16 -0.22 22.21
N THR A 206 -11.80 -1.29 21.77
CA THR A 206 -12.91 -1.90 22.51
C THR A 206 -12.33 -2.73 23.67
N THR A 207 -13.19 -3.22 24.57
CA THR A 207 -12.77 -4.13 25.66
C THR A 207 -12.10 -5.41 25.16
N GLU A 208 -12.20 -5.70 23.86
CA GLU A 208 -11.76 -6.96 23.26
C GLU A 208 -10.66 -6.75 22.19
N GLN A 209 -10.64 -5.64 21.43
CA GLN A 209 -9.64 -5.36 20.38
C GLN A 209 -9.71 -3.96 19.73
N ILE A 210 -8.77 -3.68 18.82
CA ILE A 210 -8.79 -2.54 17.88
C ILE A 210 -9.93 -2.74 16.87
N ALA A 211 -10.81 -1.74 16.77
CA ALA A 211 -11.96 -1.72 15.88
C ALA A 211 -11.97 -0.39 15.10
N GLY A 212 -12.47 -0.41 13.87
CA GLY A 212 -12.58 0.77 13.00
C GLY A 212 -14.03 1.09 12.70
N SER A 213 -14.33 2.31 12.30
CA SER A 213 -15.60 2.65 11.67
C SER A 213 -15.52 2.46 10.17
N ASP A 214 -16.69 2.48 9.51
CA ASP A 214 -16.78 2.89 8.11
C ASP A 214 -16.22 4.33 7.94
N PHE A 215 -16.15 4.86 6.72
CA PHE A 215 -15.82 6.27 6.54
C PHE A 215 -17.03 7.19 6.60
N ILE A 216 -16.79 8.45 6.96
CA ILE A 216 -17.73 9.55 6.76
C ILE A 216 -17.06 10.52 5.78
N GLU A 217 -17.71 10.82 4.66
CA GLU A 217 -17.29 11.85 3.71
C GLU A 217 -18.24 13.05 3.83
N ASP A 218 -17.67 14.26 3.93
CA ASP A 218 -18.44 15.51 3.99
C ASP A 218 -17.62 16.70 3.44
N GLU A 219 -18.32 17.77 3.06
CA GLU A 219 -17.75 19.07 2.69
C GLU A 219 -18.00 20.06 3.84
N PRO A 220 -17.16 20.09 4.89
CA PRO A 220 -17.45 20.89 6.08
C PRO A 220 -17.44 22.40 5.77
N LEU A 221 -18.60 23.04 5.93
CA LEU A 221 -18.80 24.49 5.75
C LEU A 221 -18.97 25.25 7.08
N SER A 222 -19.18 24.54 8.19
CA SER A 222 -19.37 25.08 9.54
C SER A 222 -19.06 24.03 10.60
N ASP A 223 -19.02 24.44 11.87
CA ASP A 223 -18.83 23.51 12.99
C ASP A 223 -19.84 22.35 12.94
N GLN A 224 -19.35 21.13 13.15
CA GLN A 224 -20.16 19.92 12.99
C GLN A 224 -19.76 18.84 14.00
N THR A 225 -20.67 17.91 14.25
CA THR A 225 -20.39 16.73 15.07
C THR A 225 -20.70 15.48 14.26
N TYR A 226 -19.71 14.61 14.13
CA TYR A 226 -19.82 13.30 13.49
C TYR A 226 -19.88 12.20 14.54
N ALA A 227 -20.67 11.17 14.27
CA ALA A 227 -20.78 9.99 15.12
C ALA A 227 -20.44 8.75 14.29
N PHE A 228 -19.36 8.08 14.65
CA PHE A 228 -18.92 6.84 14.05
C PHE A 228 -19.68 5.64 14.62
N GLU A 229 -20.11 4.74 13.74
CA GLU A 229 -20.46 3.38 14.13
C GLU A 229 -19.22 2.49 14.01
N ILE A 230 -18.68 2.09 15.16
CA ILE A 230 -17.51 1.21 15.22
C ILE A 230 -17.93 -0.22 14.87
N ILE A 231 -17.16 -0.86 14.00
CA ILE A 231 -17.32 -2.25 13.58
C ILE A 231 -16.06 -3.05 13.91
N GLU A 232 -16.21 -4.36 14.16
CA GLU A 232 -15.06 -5.23 14.42
C GLU A 232 -14.18 -5.34 13.16
N GLY A 233 -12.87 -5.13 13.29
CA GLY A 233 -11.94 -5.05 12.14
C GLY A 233 -11.86 -3.65 11.51
N ILE A 234 -10.74 -3.36 10.85
CA ILE A 234 -10.49 -2.07 10.18
C ILE A 234 -10.98 -2.18 8.73
N PRO A 235 -11.89 -1.33 8.24
CA PRO A 235 -12.23 -1.32 6.81
C PRO A 235 -11.08 -0.88 5.93
N CYS A 236 -11.09 -1.25 4.65
CA CYS A 236 -10.04 -0.81 3.73
C CYS A 236 -10.11 0.70 3.48
N LYS A 237 -8.95 1.37 3.54
CA LYS A 237 -8.78 2.84 3.51
C LYS A 237 -9.64 3.57 2.46
N ASP A 238 -9.76 3.03 1.26
CA ASP A 238 -10.47 3.67 0.13
C ASP A 238 -11.77 2.97 -0.29
N GLN A 239 -12.08 1.82 0.29
CA GLN A 239 -13.23 1.00 -0.10
C GLN A 239 -13.71 0.19 1.11
N PRO A 240 -14.43 0.79 2.07
CA PRO A 240 -14.94 0.11 3.26
C PRO A 240 -16.13 -0.80 2.95
N TYR A 241 -16.78 -0.58 1.81
CA TYR A 241 -17.73 -1.49 1.21
C TYR A 241 -17.64 -1.41 -0.31
N ILE A 242 -18.18 -2.42 -0.98
CA ILE A 242 -18.38 -2.49 -2.42
C ILE A 242 -19.84 -2.82 -2.71
N VAL A 243 -20.40 -2.21 -3.75
CA VAL A 243 -21.74 -2.57 -4.25
C VAL A 243 -21.57 -3.44 -5.48
N TYR A 244 -22.11 -4.65 -5.43
CA TYR A 244 -22.00 -5.63 -6.50
C TYR A 244 -23.29 -6.47 -6.58
N GLU A 245 -23.89 -6.55 -7.78
CA GLU A 245 -25.22 -7.12 -8.02
C GLU A 245 -26.29 -6.67 -7.02
N ASP A 246 -26.44 -5.35 -6.84
CA ASP A 246 -27.40 -4.73 -5.92
C ASP A 246 -27.22 -5.10 -4.43
N LYS A 247 -26.07 -5.68 -4.07
CA LYS A 247 -25.70 -6.02 -2.69
C LYS A 247 -24.49 -5.22 -2.24
N GLN A 248 -24.53 -4.79 -0.99
CA GLN A 248 -23.41 -4.13 -0.34
C GLN A 248 -22.60 -5.18 0.41
N TYR A 249 -21.31 -5.30 0.09
CA TYR A 249 -20.34 -6.15 0.77
C TYR A 249 -19.36 -5.26 1.53
N LYS A 250 -19.24 -5.45 2.84
CA LYS A 250 -18.23 -4.76 3.64
C LYS A 250 -16.84 -5.30 3.33
N THR A 251 -15.81 -4.51 3.62
CA THR A 251 -14.41 -4.90 3.48
C THR A 251 -13.68 -4.87 4.82
N VAL A 252 -12.52 -5.49 4.85
CA VAL A 252 -11.63 -5.51 6.01
C VAL A 252 -10.18 -5.54 5.56
N LEU A 253 -9.35 -4.71 6.18
CA LEU A 253 -7.92 -4.67 6.04
C LEU A 253 -7.29 -5.64 7.06
N ILE A 254 -6.54 -6.62 6.56
CA ILE A 254 -5.82 -7.61 7.36
C ILE A 254 -4.36 -7.57 6.90
N GLY A 255 -3.47 -7.04 7.73
CA GLY A 255 -2.14 -6.66 7.27
C GLY A 255 -2.22 -5.52 6.27
N ASP A 256 -1.66 -5.73 5.10
CA ASP A 256 -1.75 -4.86 3.92
C ASP A 256 -2.83 -5.30 2.92
N GLN A 257 -3.47 -6.45 3.17
CA GLN A 257 -4.45 -7.03 2.28
C GLN A 257 -5.87 -6.53 2.56
N CYS A 258 -6.57 -6.11 1.51
CA CYS A 258 -7.96 -5.70 1.59
C CYS A 258 -8.89 -6.82 1.14
N TRP A 259 -9.70 -7.35 2.05
CA TRP A 259 -10.59 -8.50 1.82
C TRP A 259 -12.06 -8.12 1.87
N THR A 260 -12.90 -8.82 1.12
CA THR A 260 -14.35 -8.82 1.39
C THR A 260 -14.63 -9.49 2.73
N ARG A 261 -15.28 -8.76 3.64
CA ARG A 261 -15.69 -9.25 4.96
C ARG A 261 -16.89 -10.20 4.91
N GLU A 262 -17.62 -10.22 3.81
CA GLU A 262 -18.75 -11.13 3.57
C GLU A 262 -18.46 -12.08 2.41
N SER A 263 -18.96 -13.32 2.49
CA SER A 263 -18.86 -14.28 1.39
C SER A 263 -19.77 -13.85 0.25
N LEU A 264 -19.30 -13.95 -1.00
CA LEU A 264 -20.08 -13.54 -2.16
C LEU A 264 -21.41 -14.30 -2.26
N ASN A 265 -22.46 -13.61 -2.71
CA ASN A 265 -23.82 -14.16 -2.88
C ASN A 265 -24.41 -13.64 -4.20
N ILE A 266 -23.71 -13.86 -5.30
CA ILE A 266 -24.05 -13.34 -6.62
C ILE A 266 -24.55 -14.47 -7.53
N GLY A 267 -25.11 -14.13 -8.69
CA GLY A 267 -25.61 -15.10 -9.65
C GLY A 267 -26.93 -15.77 -9.27
N THR A 268 -27.34 -16.72 -10.11
CA THR A 268 -28.62 -17.42 -10.03
C THR A 268 -28.50 -18.72 -9.24
N MET A 269 -29.46 -18.97 -8.34
CA MET A 269 -29.46 -20.22 -7.57
C MET A 269 -29.92 -21.40 -8.45
N ILE A 270 -29.12 -22.46 -8.46
CA ILE A 270 -29.46 -23.78 -9.00
C ILE A 270 -29.60 -24.81 -7.87
N TYR A 271 -30.22 -25.96 -8.13
CA TYR A 271 -30.38 -26.99 -7.10
C TYR A 271 -29.09 -27.76 -6.91
N GLY A 272 -28.79 -28.16 -5.68
CA GLY A 272 -27.55 -28.88 -5.34
C GLY A 272 -27.27 -30.13 -6.18
N VAL A 273 -28.27 -30.76 -6.79
CA VAL A 273 -28.11 -31.94 -7.65
C VAL A 273 -27.71 -31.61 -9.09
N ASP A 274 -27.85 -30.36 -9.50
CA ASP A 274 -27.45 -29.86 -10.81
C ASP A 274 -25.97 -29.44 -10.75
N ASP A 275 -25.25 -29.52 -11.87
CA ASP A 275 -23.88 -29.03 -11.99
C ASP A 275 -23.85 -27.67 -12.68
N MET A 276 -22.85 -26.85 -12.34
CA MET A 276 -22.63 -25.53 -12.94
C MET A 276 -22.04 -25.66 -14.35
N SER A 277 -22.32 -24.71 -15.23
CA SER A 277 -21.91 -24.77 -16.64
C SER A 277 -21.41 -23.45 -17.19
N ASP A 278 -20.39 -23.51 -18.06
CA ASP A 278 -19.85 -22.35 -18.78
C ASP A 278 -20.85 -21.84 -19.82
N ASN A 279 -21.78 -21.03 -19.35
CA ASN A 279 -22.91 -20.52 -20.13
C ASN A 279 -23.04 -18.98 -20.06
N GLY A 280 -22.07 -18.32 -19.43
CA GLY A 280 -22.04 -16.87 -19.24
C GLY A 280 -23.02 -16.33 -18.19
N LEU A 281 -23.72 -17.19 -17.45
CA LEU A 281 -24.51 -16.82 -16.28
C LEU A 281 -23.80 -17.33 -15.04
N ILE A 282 -23.62 -16.45 -14.05
CA ILE A 282 -23.05 -16.87 -12.77
C ILE A 282 -24.08 -17.74 -12.04
N GLU A 283 -23.69 -18.94 -11.65
CA GLU A 283 -24.53 -19.91 -10.95
C GLU A 283 -24.05 -20.08 -9.50
N LYS A 284 -24.98 -20.33 -8.58
CA LYS A 284 -24.66 -20.61 -7.16
C LYS A 284 -25.53 -21.70 -6.57
N TYR A 285 -25.03 -22.37 -5.55
CA TYR A 285 -25.87 -23.13 -4.62
C TYR A 285 -26.14 -22.31 -3.37
N CYS A 286 -27.37 -22.41 -2.87
CA CYS A 286 -27.72 -21.99 -1.52
C CYS A 286 -27.84 -23.22 -0.64
N TYR A 287 -27.28 -23.17 0.59
CA TYR A 287 -27.30 -24.32 1.49
C TYR A 287 -28.73 -24.88 1.64
N ASN A 288 -28.89 -26.20 1.50
CA ASN A 288 -30.19 -26.90 1.50
C ASN A 288 -31.19 -26.41 0.44
N ASN A 289 -30.71 -25.82 -0.66
CA ASN A 289 -31.54 -25.25 -1.71
C ASN A 289 -32.50 -24.15 -1.22
N ASP A 290 -32.10 -23.37 -0.20
CA ASP A 290 -32.91 -22.30 0.39
C ASP A 290 -32.16 -20.97 0.31
N THR A 291 -32.73 -20.02 -0.44
CA THR A 291 -32.17 -18.68 -0.67
C THR A 291 -31.98 -17.88 0.63
N ASN A 292 -32.74 -18.16 1.68
CA ASN A 292 -32.53 -17.52 2.98
C ASN A 292 -31.17 -17.89 3.58
N ASN A 293 -30.69 -19.11 3.34
CA ASN A 293 -29.34 -19.50 3.78
C ASN A 293 -28.28 -18.73 2.99
N CYS A 294 -28.47 -18.47 1.69
CA CYS A 294 -27.54 -17.62 0.93
C CYS A 294 -27.45 -16.19 1.50
N ASN A 295 -28.58 -15.64 1.96
CA ASN A 295 -28.61 -14.29 2.54
C ASN A 295 -27.85 -14.19 3.88
N ILE A 296 -27.64 -15.31 4.56
CA ILE A 296 -26.92 -15.36 5.85
C ILE A 296 -25.46 -15.81 5.65
N TYR A 297 -25.24 -16.82 4.81
CA TYR A 297 -23.97 -17.56 4.72
C TYR A 297 -23.17 -17.28 3.44
N GLY A 298 -23.76 -16.60 2.45
CA GLY A 298 -23.21 -16.49 1.11
C GLY A 298 -23.60 -17.65 0.19
N GLY A 299 -23.24 -17.52 -1.08
CA GLY A 299 -23.36 -18.60 -2.07
C GLY A 299 -22.24 -19.63 -1.94
N LEU A 300 -22.47 -20.82 -2.47
CA LEU A 300 -21.48 -21.87 -2.64
C LEU A 300 -21.26 -22.10 -4.14
N TYR A 301 -19.99 -22.12 -4.56
CA TYR A 301 -19.59 -22.19 -5.96
C TYR A 301 -18.62 -23.36 -6.18
N GLN A 302 -18.81 -24.10 -7.27
CA GLN A 302 -17.77 -25.00 -7.79
C GLN A 302 -16.56 -24.17 -8.22
N TRP A 303 -15.37 -24.77 -8.19
CA TRP A 303 -14.15 -24.00 -8.41
C TRP A 303 -14.08 -23.40 -9.81
N GLU A 304 -14.44 -24.16 -10.85
CA GLU A 304 -14.46 -23.67 -12.24
C GLU A 304 -15.40 -22.48 -12.41
N GLU A 305 -16.61 -22.55 -11.85
CA GLU A 305 -17.59 -21.47 -11.87
C GLU A 305 -17.07 -20.23 -11.13
N MET A 306 -16.47 -20.42 -9.95
CA MET A 306 -15.85 -19.34 -9.19
C MET A 306 -14.76 -18.64 -10.03
N MET A 307 -13.91 -19.40 -10.69
CA MET A 307 -12.86 -18.90 -11.58
C MET A 307 -13.39 -18.31 -12.89
N GLN A 308 -14.70 -18.43 -13.17
CA GLN A 308 -15.29 -18.14 -14.48
C GLN A 308 -14.54 -18.84 -15.61
N TYR A 309 -14.18 -20.11 -15.36
CA TYR A 309 -13.47 -21.00 -16.29
C TYR A 309 -12.11 -20.47 -16.78
N ALA A 310 -11.52 -19.50 -16.06
CA ALA A 310 -10.16 -19.02 -16.33
C ALA A 310 -9.10 -19.99 -15.80
N SER A 311 -7.94 -20.04 -16.45
CA SER A 311 -6.83 -20.95 -16.13
C SER A 311 -5.69 -20.32 -15.31
N SER A 312 -5.68 -19.00 -15.16
CA SER A 312 -4.67 -18.27 -14.37
C SER A 312 -5.19 -18.03 -12.96
N GLU A 313 -4.33 -18.20 -11.95
CA GLU A 313 -4.65 -17.81 -10.58
C GLU A 313 -4.73 -16.29 -10.42
N GLY A 314 -5.37 -15.81 -9.34
CA GLY A 314 -5.45 -14.37 -9.04
C GLY A 314 -6.28 -13.59 -10.05
N VAL A 315 -7.11 -14.26 -10.85
CA VAL A 315 -8.07 -13.62 -11.77
C VAL A 315 -9.22 -12.97 -11.00
N GLN A 316 -9.92 -12.07 -11.69
CA GLN A 316 -11.18 -11.54 -11.20
C GLN A 316 -12.19 -12.67 -10.90
N GLY A 317 -12.38 -13.61 -11.84
CA GLY A 317 -13.39 -14.65 -11.71
C GLY A 317 -14.77 -14.04 -11.40
N ILE A 318 -15.47 -14.59 -10.40
CA ILE A 318 -16.77 -14.05 -9.96
C ILE A 318 -16.66 -12.75 -9.13
N CYS A 319 -15.46 -12.28 -8.78
CA CYS A 319 -15.29 -11.05 -8.01
C CYS A 319 -15.69 -9.79 -8.81
N PRO A 320 -16.03 -8.68 -8.12
CA PRO A 320 -16.30 -7.41 -8.79
C PRO A 320 -15.05 -6.83 -9.46
N ASP A 321 -15.24 -5.91 -10.40
CA ASP A 321 -14.14 -5.23 -11.09
C ASP A 321 -13.15 -4.59 -10.10
N GLY A 322 -11.86 -4.81 -10.32
CA GLY A 322 -10.79 -4.36 -9.42
C GLY A 322 -10.58 -5.23 -8.17
N TRP A 323 -11.24 -6.39 -8.11
CA TRP A 323 -11.06 -7.42 -7.09
C TRP A 323 -10.77 -8.76 -7.75
N ASN A 324 -9.93 -9.55 -7.10
CA ASN A 324 -9.53 -10.88 -7.56
C ASN A 324 -9.93 -11.96 -6.57
N LEU A 325 -9.96 -13.19 -7.04
CA LEU A 325 -9.98 -14.37 -6.21
C LEU A 325 -8.62 -14.56 -5.53
N PRO A 326 -8.59 -14.92 -4.23
CA PRO A 326 -7.36 -15.04 -3.48
C PRO A 326 -6.55 -16.28 -3.89
N THR A 327 -5.26 -16.08 -4.12
CA THR A 327 -4.26 -17.12 -4.36
C THR A 327 -3.81 -17.79 -3.06
N GLU A 328 -3.10 -18.91 -3.14
CA GLU A 328 -2.42 -19.51 -1.97
C GLU A 328 -1.44 -18.53 -1.30
N ASN A 329 -0.79 -17.67 -2.08
CA ASN A 329 0.10 -16.63 -1.57
C ASN A 329 -0.68 -15.58 -0.76
N ASP A 330 -1.86 -15.18 -1.22
CA ASP A 330 -2.71 -14.24 -0.48
C ASP A 330 -3.15 -14.83 0.86
N TRP A 331 -3.55 -16.09 0.87
CA TRP A 331 -3.89 -16.78 2.12
C TRP A 331 -2.69 -16.96 3.06
N THR A 332 -1.49 -17.17 2.51
CA THR A 332 -0.27 -17.33 3.30
C THR A 332 0.07 -16.04 4.03
N GLN A 333 0.02 -14.89 3.34
CA GLN A 333 0.22 -13.57 3.95
C GLN A 333 -0.79 -13.29 5.07
N LEU A 334 -2.08 -13.60 4.85
CA LEU A 334 -3.10 -13.49 5.89
C LEU A 334 -2.76 -14.35 7.12
N VAL A 335 -2.36 -15.60 6.91
CA VAL A 335 -2.01 -16.52 8.00
C VAL A 335 -0.80 -16.03 8.78
N GLU A 336 0.25 -15.59 8.09
CA GLU A 336 1.45 -15.03 8.70
C GLU A 336 1.13 -13.81 9.55
N TYR A 337 0.33 -12.88 9.02
CA TYR A 337 -0.11 -11.69 9.74
C TYR A 337 -0.90 -12.05 11.01
N LEU A 338 -1.75 -13.08 10.94
CA LEU A 338 -2.55 -13.53 12.09
C LEU A 338 -1.76 -14.35 13.12
N GLY A 339 -0.49 -14.66 12.86
CA GLY A 339 0.41 -15.35 13.80
C GLY A 339 0.54 -16.85 13.57
N GLY A 340 0.23 -17.33 12.36
CA GLY A 340 0.42 -18.72 11.93
C GLY A 340 -0.87 -19.54 11.84
N ASP A 341 -0.78 -20.67 11.15
CA ASP A 341 -1.89 -21.55 10.80
C ASP A 341 -2.65 -22.07 12.02
N THR A 342 -1.94 -22.33 13.12
CA THR A 342 -2.51 -22.87 14.36
C THR A 342 -3.41 -21.90 15.14
N VAL A 343 -3.40 -20.60 14.82
CA VAL A 343 -4.20 -19.59 15.54
C VAL A 343 -5.06 -18.73 14.61
N ALA A 344 -4.71 -18.65 13.33
CA ALA A 344 -5.38 -17.80 12.36
C ALA A 344 -6.88 -18.08 12.26
N GLY A 345 -7.28 -19.36 12.28
CA GLY A 345 -8.68 -19.75 12.17
C GLY A 345 -9.55 -19.23 13.32
N GLY A 346 -9.06 -19.25 14.55
CA GLY A 346 -9.73 -18.66 15.71
C GLY A 346 -9.98 -17.17 15.54
N LYS A 347 -8.96 -16.44 15.09
CA LYS A 347 -9.03 -14.98 14.83
C LYS A 347 -9.92 -14.61 13.65
N MET A 348 -10.23 -15.55 12.76
CA MET A 348 -11.10 -15.34 11.61
C MET A 348 -12.57 -15.62 11.89
N LYS A 349 -12.89 -16.49 12.86
CA LYS A 349 -14.27 -16.94 13.09
C LYS A 349 -15.15 -15.84 13.67
N ASP A 350 -16.34 -15.72 13.08
CA ASP A 350 -17.47 -15.01 13.70
C ASP A 350 -17.81 -15.60 15.09
N LEU A 351 -18.43 -14.77 15.92
CA LEU A 351 -18.78 -15.10 17.30
C LEU A 351 -20.22 -15.62 17.46
N ALA A 352 -21.11 -15.37 16.49
CA ALA A 352 -22.55 -15.53 16.68
C ALA A 352 -23.16 -16.82 16.08
N LEU A 353 -22.70 -17.27 14.91
CA LEU A 353 -23.39 -18.28 14.10
C LEU A 353 -22.79 -19.68 14.22
N TRP A 354 -21.66 -19.82 14.91
CA TRP A 354 -21.01 -21.09 15.16
C TRP A 354 -21.72 -21.91 16.24
N ASN A 355 -21.85 -23.21 16.00
CA ASN A 355 -22.24 -24.14 17.05
C ASN A 355 -21.17 -24.17 18.16
N SER A 356 -21.55 -24.60 19.36
CA SER A 356 -20.58 -24.92 20.41
C SER A 356 -19.67 -26.09 19.96
N PRO A 357 -18.35 -26.08 20.26
CA PRO A 357 -17.67 -25.19 21.23
C PRO A 357 -17.08 -23.89 20.67
N ASN A 358 -17.06 -23.67 19.36
CA ASN A 358 -16.41 -22.55 18.68
C ASN A 358 -15.02 -22.19 19.26
N ILE A 359 -14.15 -23.20 19.37
CA ILE A 359 -12.88 -23.09 20.12
C ILE A 359 -11.98 -21.99 19.54
N GLY A 360 -11.50 -21.11 20.42
CA GLY A 360 -10.55 -20.05 20.08
C GLY A 360 -11.10 -18.94 19.18
N ALA A 361 -12.41 -18.87 18.95
CA ALA A 361 -12.99 -17.80 18.15
C ALA A 361 -12.89 -16.45 18.84
N THR A 362 -12.27 -15.48 18.16
CA THR A 362 -12.14 -14.09 18.65
C THR A 362 -12.57 -13.05 17.63
N ASN A 363 -12.65 -13.40 16.34
CA ASN A 363 -12.88 -12.47 15.24
C ASN A 363 -11.91 -11.26 15.21
N GLU A 364 -10.72 -11.38 15.81
CA GLU A 364 -9.70 -10.32 15.88
C GLU A 364 -9.28 -9.77 14.52
N SER A 365 -9.35 -10.60 13.47
CA SER A 365 -9.04 -10.16 12.11
C SER A 365 -10.15 -9.32 11.48
N GLY A 366 -11.38 -9.33 12.03
CA GLY A 366 -12.57 -8.80 11.38
C GLY A 366 -13.05 -9.58 10.15
N PHE A 367 -12.32 -10.63 9.72
CA PHE A 367 -12.65 -11.47 8.55
C PHE A 367 -14.07 -12.05 8.61
N SER A 368 -14.58 -12.29 9.83
CA SER A 368 -15.97 -12.71 10.08
C SER A 368 -16.35 -13.96 9.29
N ALA A 369 -15.57 -15.04 9.44
CA ALA A 369 -15.85 -16.33 8.81
C ALA A 369 -17.10 -16.95 9.41
N ILE A 370 -18.15 -17.05 8.60
CA ILE A 370 -19.46 -17.59 8.98
C ILE A 370 -19.54 -19.08 8.60
N PRO A 371 -20.05 -19.97 9.46
CA PRO A 371 -20.02 -21.41 9.22
C PRO A 371 -21.15 -21.89 8.28
N GLY A 372 -21.07 -21.50 7.01
CA GLY A 372 -22.06 -21.84 5.98
C GLY A 372 -22.08 -23.32 5.57
N GLY A 373 -21.06 -24.10 5.93
CA GLY A 373 -20.89 -25.48 5.46
C GLY A 373 -20.42 -25.55 4.01
N HIS A 374 -20.80 -26.60 3.30
CA HIS A 374 -20.45 -26.81 1.89
C HIS A 374 -21.39 -27.79 1.18
N ARG A 375 -21.28 -27.90 -0.15
CA ARG A 375 -21.92 -28.95 -0.96
C ARG A 375 -20.87 -29.94 -1.45
N ASN A 376 -21.15 -31.24 -1.34
CA ASN A 376 -20.29 -32.29 -1.87
C ASN A 376 -20.60 -32.59 -3.35
N ALA A 377 -19.75 -33.40 -4.01
CA ALA A 377 -19.91 -33.77 -5.41
C ALA A 377 -21.23 -34.49 -5.76
N SER A 378 -21.87 -35.13 -4.78
CA SER A 378 -23.17 -35.80 -4.95
C SER A 378 -24.38 -34.87 -4.80
N GLY A 379 -24.16 -33.58 -4.54
CA GLY A 379 -25.23 -32.60 -4.35
C GLY A 379 -25.78 -32.48 -2.93
N GLU A 380 -25.13 -33.11 -1.96
CA GLU A 380 -25.55 -33.05 -0.55
C GLU A 380 -24.85 -31.92 0.19
N PHE A 381 -25.57 -31.30 1.14
CA PHE A 381 -25.08 -30.17 1.94
C PHE A 381 -24.65 -30.63 3.34
N TRP A 382 -23.45 -30.23 3.75
CA TRP A 382 -22.83 -30.69 4.99
C TRP A 382 -22.30 -29.54 5.84
N ASN A 383 -22.25 -29.77 7.16
CA ASN A 383 -21.50 -28.97 8.13
C ASN A 383 -21.92 -27.50 8.31
N LYS A 384 -23.17 -27.12 7.99
CA LYS A 384 -23.70 -25.82 8.43
C LYS A 384 -23.60 -25.66 9.96
N GLY A 385 -23.15 -24.50 10.40
CA GLY A 385 -22.87 -24.18 11.80
C GLY A 385 -21.59 -24.81 12.34
N LYS A 386 -20.82 -25.56 11.53
CA LYS A 386 -19.62 -26.30 11.98
C LYS A 386 -18.36 -26.01 11.20
N THR A 387 -18.44 -25.65 9.92
CA THR A 387 -17.28 -25.27 9.12
C THR A 387 -17.58 -24.09 8.21
N SER A 388 -16.54 -23.30 7.94
CA SER A 388 -16.52 -22.29 6.89
C SER A 388 -15.41 -22.67 5.92
N ASN A 389 -15.72 -22.72 4.62
CA ASN A 389 -14.84 -23.28 3.60
C ASN A 389 -14.72 -22.30 2.44
N TYR A 390 -13.50 -22.10 1.96
CA TYR A 390 -13.15 -21.17 0.88
C TYR A 390 -12.23 -21.85 -0.12
N TRP A 391 -12.42 -21.54 -1.40
CA TRP A 391 -11.45 -21.90 -2.43
C TRP A 391 -10.30 -20.89 -2.47
N ALA A 392 -9.11 -21.36 -2.85
CA ALA A 392 -8.07 -20.52 -3.43
C ALA A 392 -8.13 -20.61 -4.97
N SER A 393 -7.72 -19.55 -5.66
CA SER A 393 -7.62 -19.53 -7.13
C SER A 393 -6.41 -20.31 -7.67
N THR A 394 -5.46 -20.64 -6.81
CA THR A 394 -4.30 -21.45 -7.17
C THR A 394 -4.73 -22.89 -7.41
N GLU A 395 -4.55 -23.38 -8.62
CA GLU A 395 -4.81 -24.78 -8.96
C GLU A 395 -3.78 -25.70 -8.29
N SER A 396 -4.21 -26.85 -7.77
CA SER A 396 -3.27 -27.88 -7.29
C SER A 396 -2.95 -28.90 -8.38
N ASP A 397 -3.98 -29.36 -9.08
CA ASP A 397 -3.91 -30.24 -10.24
C ASP A 397 -5.23 -30.11 -11.04
N PRO A 398 -5.31 -30.65 -12.28
CA PRO A 398 -6.47 -30.41 -13.15
C PRO A 398 -7.84 -30.80 -12.59
N ASP A 399 -7.90 -31.69 -11.58
CA ASP A 399 -9.16 -32.14 -10.98
C ASP A 399 -9.36 -31.61 -9.55
N HIS A 400 -8.38 -30.89 -8.98
CA HIS A 400 -8.42 -30.44 -7.58
C HIS A 400 -7.82 -29.04 -7.35
N SER A 401 -8.36 -28.34 -6.36
CA SER A 401 -7.84 -27.06 -5.92
C SER A 401 -7.71 -26.99 -4.39
N TRP A 402 -6.96 -26.01 -3.93
CA TRP A 402 -6.73 -25.76 -2.52
C TRP A 402 -7.98 -25.17 -1.85
N ARG A 403 -8.44 -25.86 -0.82
CA ARG A 403 -9.52 -25.43 0.07
C ARG A 403 -8.91 -24.95 1.38
N LYS A 404 -9.27 -23.72 1.77
CA LYS A 404 -9.06 -23.19 3.11
C LYS A 404 -10.29 -23.42 3.96
N TYR A 405 -10.15 -23.91 5.19
CA TYR A 405 -11.29 -24.01 6.08
C TYR A 405 -10.95 -23.84 7.55
N VAL A 406 -11.94 -23.33 8.27
CA VAL A 406 -11.97 -23.27 9.73
C VAL A 406 -13.11 -24.15 10.25
N ASN A 407 -12.93 -24.73 11.43
CA ASN A 407 -13.95 -25.56 12.07
C ASN A 407 -14.25 -25.11 13.50
N VAL A 408 -15.26 -25.74 14.07
CA VAL A 408 -15.77 -25.44 15.40
C VAL A 408 -14.87 -25.97 16.54
N ASP A 409 -14.06 -26.99 16.28
CA ASP A 409 -13.33 -27.77 17.29
C ASP A 409 -11.88 -27.30 17.54
N HIS A 410 -11.36 -26.37 16.73
CA HIS A 410 -10.04 -25.76 16.91
C HIS A 410 -9.97 -24.34 16.31
N ASP A 411 -8.85 -23.69 16.55
CA ASP A 411 -8.47 -22.34 16.09
C ASP A 411 -7.55 -22.35 14.86
N ASN A 412 -7.26 -23.52 14.28
CA ASN A 412 -6.45 -23.59 13.07
C ASN A 412 -7.21 -23.12 11.82
N LEU A 413 -6.49 -22.47 10.89
CA LEU A 413 -6.87 -22.39 9.48
C LEU A 413 -6.21 -23.57 8.74
N LEU A 414 -7.01 -24.52 8.27
CA LEU A 414 -6.52 -25.72 7.61
C LEU A 414 -6.55 -25.58 6.09
N THR A 415 -5.57 -26.17 5.43
CA THR A 415 -5.45 -26.22 3.96
C THR A 415 -5.47 -27.67 3.49
N GLU A 416 -6.35 -28.00 2.54
CA GLU A 416 -6.47 -29.34 1.98
C GLU A 416 -6.70 -29.25 0.46
N ASN A 417 -6.19 -30.22 -0.30
CA ASN A 417 -6.52 -30.35 -1.73
C ASN A 417 -7.86 -31.09 -1.89
N TYR A 418 -8.82 -30.53 -2.62
CA TYR A 418 -10.17 -31.07 -2.77
C TYR A 418 -10.67 -31.04 -4.22
N PRO A 419 -11.53 -32.00 -4.63
CA PRO A 419 -12.08 -32.03 -5.98
C PRO A 419 -12.86 -30.76 -6.32
N VAL A 420 -12.63 -30.20 -7.50
CA VAL A 420 -13.28 -28.96 -7.99
C VAL A 420 -14.82 -29.06 -8.10
N SER A 421 -15.37 -30.28 -8.09
CA SER A 421 -16.81 -30.58 -8.09
C SER A 421 -17.52 -30.29 -6.76
N TYR A 422 -16.79 -30.08 -5.66
CA TYR A 422 -17.35 -29.56 -4.41
C TYR A 422 -17.69 -28.08 -4.55
N ALA A 423 -18.58 -27.57 -3.71
CA ALA A 423 -18.90 -26.14 -3.71
C ALA A 423 -18.64 -25.50 -2.34
N TYR A 424 -17.82 -24.43 -2.36
CA TYR A 424 -17.40 -23.67 -1.19
C TYR A 424 -17.71 -22.17 -1.38
N SER A 425 -17.59 -21.40 -0.30
CA SER A 425 -17.82 -19.96 -0.36
C SER A 425 -16.67 -19.24 -1.05
N ALA A 426 -16.95 -18.10 -1.66
CA ALA A 426 -15.94 -17.25 -2.28
C ALA A 426 -15.72 -15.97 -1.47
N ARG A 427 -14.45 -15.58 -1.36
CA ARG A 427 -13.98 -14.29 -0.85
C ARG A 427 -13.24 -13.59 -1.98
N CYS A 428 -13.25 -12.28 -1.98
CA CYS A 428 -12.45 -11.49 -2.89
C CYS A 428 -11.42 -10.69 -2.12
N ILE A 429 -10.26 -10.49 -2.74
CA ILE A 429 -9.21 -9.60 -2.29
C ILE A 429 -9.08 -8.47 -3.30
N LYS A 430 -8.91 -7.22 -2.84
CA LYS A 430 -8.73 -6.07 -3.73
C LYS A 430 -7.47 -6.30 -4.52
N SER A 431 -7.55 -6.18 -5.84
CA SER A 431 -6.38 -6.32 -6.70
C SER A 431 -5.36 -5.28 -6.29
N THR A 432 -4.22 -5.71 -5.77
CA THR A 432 -3.04 -4.84 -5.71
C THR A 432 -2.59 -4.66 -7.15
N PRO A 433 -2.53 -3.42 -7.68
CA PRO A 433 -1.96 -3.21 -8.99
C PRO A 433 -0.53 -3.73 -8.92
N TRP A 434 -0.17 -4.66 -9.79
CA TRP A 434 1.23 -5.05 -9.94
C TRP A 434 2.03 -3.76 -10.17
N ILE A 435 3.05 -3.53 -9.34
CA ILE A 435 3.94 -2.38 -9.45
C ILE A 435 5.28 -2.84 -10.01
N CYS A 436 5.92 -1.98 -10.79
CA CYS A 436 7.26 -2.26 -11.28
C CYS A 436 8.23 -2.47 -10.11
N GLY A 437 9.04 -3.53 -10.16
CA GLY A 437 9.87 -4.01 -9.05
C GLY A 437 9.42 -5.38 -8.54
N GLU A 438 8.14 -5.70 -8.65
CA GLU A 438 7.63 -7.05 -8.37
C GLU A 438 7.97 -8.01 -9.52
N PRO A 439 8.15 -9.32 -9.25
CA PRO A 439 8.36 -10.29 -10.31
C PRO A 439 7.10 -10.48 -11.17
N ILE A 440 7.29 -10.96 -12.40
CA ILE A 440 6.22 -11.45 -13.28
C ILE A 440 6.38 -12.94 -13.54
N THR A 441 5.27 -13.63 -13.75
CA THR A 441 5.27 -15.03 -14.20
C THR A 441 4.82 -15.09 -15.65
N ASP A 442 5.64 -15.69 -16.51
CA ASP A 442 5.31 -15.91 -17.91
C ASP A 442 4.29 -17.04 -18.04
N SER A 443 3.11 -16.73 -18.58
CA SER A 443 1.99 -17.67 -18.69
C SER A 443 2.27 -18.85 -19.63
N ARG A 444 3.29 -18.76 -20.50
CA ARG A 444 3.64 -19.85 -21.43
C ARG A 444 4.26 -21.05 -20.72
N ASP A 445 5.15 -20.79 -19.77
CA ASP A 445 6.05 -21.80 -19.21
C ASP A 445 6.23 -21.71 -17.68
N GLY A 446 5.54 -20.77 -17.02
CA GLY A 446 5.61 -20.55 -15.57
C GLY A 446 6.91 -19.91 -15.11
N GLN A 447 7.76 -19.44 -16.02
CA GLN A 447 9.03 -18.81 -15.65
C GLN A 447 8.78 -17.48 -14.95
N VAL A 448 9.38 -17.32 -13.78
CA VAL A 448 9.36 -16.07 -13.02
C VAL A 448 10.55 -15.21 -13.43
N TYR A 449 10.28 -13.92 -13.67
CA TYR A 449 11.30 -12.92 -13.99
C TYR A 449 11.15 -11.71 -13.09
N ASN A 450 12.26 -11.28 -12.47
CA ASN A 450 12.27 -10.04 -11.71
C ASN A 450 12.15 -8.82 -12.63
N THR A 451 11.63 -7.71 -12.10
CA THR A 451 11.50 -6.45 -12.85
C THR A 451 12.11 -5.28 -12.08
N THR A 452 12.43 -4.20 -12.77
CA THR A 452 12.99 -3.00 -12.18
C THR A 452 12.53 -1.73 -12.90
N LEU A 453 12.34 -0.66 -12.15
CA LEU A 453 11.97 0.65 -12.67
C LEU A 453 13.23 1.49 -12.92
N ILE A 454 13.45 1.90 -14.17
CA ILE A 454 14.58 2.74 -14.57
C ILE A 454 14.01 4.00 -15.23
N GLY A 455 14.15 5.13 -14.56
CA GLY A 455 13.45 6.36 -14.95
C GLY A 455 11.94 6.14 -14.88
N THR A 456 11.27 6.24 -16.03
CA THR A 456 9.82 6.00 -16.17
C THR A 456 9.51 4.64 -16.81
N GLN A 457 10.52 3.84 -17.13
CA GLN A 457 10.37 2.60 -17.89
C GLN A 457 10.52 1.39 -16.96
N CYS A 458 9.64 0.41 -17.12
CA CYS A 458 9.70 -0.83 -16.36
C CYS A 458 10.30 -1.96 -17.18
N TRP A 459 11.45 -2.48 -16.75
CA TRP A 459 12.26 -3.45 -17.46
C TRP A 459 12.28 -4.80 -16.75
N MET A 460 12.35 -5.89 -17.50
CA MET A 460 12.80 -7.17 -16.93
C MET A 460 14.26 -7.04 -16.50
N ALA A 461 14.59 -7.55 -15.31
CA ALA A 461 15.97 -7.62 -14.81
C ALA A 461 16.74 -8.81 -15.42
N GLU A 462 16.03 -9.82 -15.91
CA GLU A 462 16.62 -11.02 -16.48
C GLU A 462 16.42 -11.08 -18.00
N ASN A 463 17.30 -11.84 -18.67
CA ASN A 463 17.11 -12.14 -20.07
C ASN A 463 16.00 -13.17 -20.25
N LEU A 464 15.18 -12.99 -21.28
CA LEU A 464 14.14 -13.93 -21.66
C LEU A 464 14.73 -15.31 -21.97
N LYS A 465 14.06 -16.36 -21.52
CA LYS A 465 14.45 -17.76 -21.78
C LYS A 465 13.32 -18.65 -22.32
N ALA A 466 12.31 -18.02 -22.91
CA ALA A 466 11.15 -18.66 -23.53
C ALA A 466 11.54 -19.47 -24.77
N THR A 467 10.98 -20.68 -24.90
CA THR A 467 11.20 -21.56 -26.06
C THR A 467 10.01 -21.58 -27.03
N GLU A 468 8.97 -20.80 -26.73
CA GLU A 468 7.73 -20.68 -27.48
C GLU A 468 7.31 -19.20 -27.54
N TYR A 469 6.62 -18.81 -28.61
CA TYR A 469 5.96 -17.51 -28.70
C TYR A 469 4.76 -17.41 -27.74
N ILE A 470 4.22 -16.22 -27.51
CA ILE A 470 3.12 -16.00 -26.52
C ILE A 470 1.87 -16.83 -26.79
N ASN A 471 1.68 -17.27 -28.02
CA ASN A 471 0.59 -18.16 -28.44
C ASN A 471 0.96 -19.66 -28.42
N ASN A 472 2.03 -20.03 -27.71
CA ASN A 472 2.53 -21.39 -27.56
C ASN A 472 3.00 -22.04 -28.89
N VAL A 473 3.32 -21.23 -29.91
CA VAL A 473 3.99 -21.74 -31.12
C VAL A 473 5.48 -21.95 -30.81
N PRO A 474 6.05 -23.15 -31.00
CA PRO A 474 7.44 -23.41 -30.69
C PRO A 474 8.41 -22.59 -31.54
N ILE A 475 9.47 -22.06 -30.89
CA ILE A 475 10.59 -21.42 -31.56
C ILE A 475 11.65 -22.51 -31.82
N PRO A 476 12.16 -22.70 -33.05
CA PRO A 476 13.19 -23.69 -33.31
C PRO A 476 14.52 -23.43 -32.56
N ASN A 477 15.03 -24.44 -31.84
CA ASN A 477 16.40 -24.45 -31.32
C ASN A 477 17.38 -24.96 -32.38
N VAL A 478 18.09 -24.06 -33.05
CA VAL A 478 18.93 -24.40 -34.21
C VAL A 478 20.41 -24.40 -33.81
N ILE A 479 21.01 -25.56 -33.59
CA ILE A 479 22.41 -25.67 -33.13
C ILE A 479 23.43 -25.74 -34.28
N ASP A 480 23.03 -26.15 -35.49
CA ASP A 480 23.93 -26.25 -36.63
C ASP A 480 24.33 -24.85 -37.15
N PRO A 481 25.62 -24.51 -37.24
CA PRO A 481 26.05 -23.19 -37.69
C PRO A 481 25.68 -22.85 -39.13
N THR A 482 25.63 -23.85 -40.02
CA THR A 482 25.30 -23.65 -41.44
C THR A 482 23.80 -23.42 -41.60
N GLU A 483 22.98 -24.16 -40.85
CA GLU A 483 21.53 -23.93 -40.79
C GLU A 483 21.24 -22.53 -40.24
N TRP A 484 21.83 -22.18 -39.09
CA TRP A 484 21.67 -20.88 -38.45
C TRP A 484 21.96 -19.70 -39.40
N GLN A 485 23.07 -19.78 -40.13
CA GLN A 485 23.48 -18.74 -41.07
C GLN A 485 22.46 -18.50 -42.19
N ASN A 486 21.67 -19.51 -42.56
CA ASN A 486 20.72 -19.45 -43.66
C ASN A 486 19.27 -19.21 -43.19
N LEU A 487 19.03 -19.01 -41.89
CA LEU A 487 17.70 -18.76 -41.36
C LEU A 487 17.11 -17.46 -41.89
N THR A 488 15.82 -17.52 -42.19
CA THR A 488 14.94 -16.38 -42.53
C THR A 488 13.69 -16.37 -41.65
N SER A 489 13.68 -17.15 -40.57
CA SER A 489 12.59 -17.33 -39.61
C SER A 489 13.14 -17.32 -38.20
N GLY A 490 12.27 -17.11 -37.21
CA GLY A 490 12.64 -17.10 -35.80
C GLY A 490 13.35 -18.38 -35.38
N ALA A 491 14.42 -18.23 -34.60
CA ALA A 491 15.12 -19.32 -33.94
C ALA A 491 15.82 -18.80 -32.69
N TYR A 492 16.08 -19.72 -31.75
CA TYR A 492 16.88 -19.44 -30.58
C TYR A 492 18.01 -20.48 -30.44
N ALA A 493 18.97 -20.18 -29.56
CA ALA A 493 19.92 -21.13 -29.05
C ALA A 493 20.36 -20.75 -27.64
N TRP A 494 20.82 -21.75 -26.88
CA TRP A 494 21.58 -21.50 -25.66
C TRP A 494 23.03 -21.16 -26.00
N TYR A 495 23.71 -20.42 -25.12
CA TYR A 495 25.13 -20.13 -25.33
C TYR A 495 25.93 -21.42 -25.53
N ASP A 496 26.83 -21.43 -26.50
CA ASP A 496 27.64 -22.59 -26.91
C ASP A 496 26.83 -23.86 -27.23
N ASN A 497 25.54 -23.70 -27.56
CA ASN A 497 24.57 -24.78 -27.73
C ASN A 497 24.41 -25.70 -26.50
N ASP A 498 24.68 -25.19 -25.30
CA ASP A 498 24.58 -25.95 -24.05
C ASP A 498 23.46 -25.41 -23.16
N SER A 499 22.48 -26.26 -22.86
CA SER A 499 21.32 -25.92 -22.03
C SER A 499 21.66 -25.63 -20.57
N LEU A 500 22.87 -25.99 -20.10
CA LEU A 500 23.33 -25.60 -18.76
C LEU A 500 23.35 -24.09 -18.56
N TRP A 501 23.47 -23.32 -19.64
CA TRP A 501 23.48 -21.86 -19.60
C TRP A 501 22.09 -21.20 -19.60
N LYS A 502 21.02 -21.99 -19.78
CA LYS A 502 19.63 -21.50 -19.85
C LYS A 502 19.29 -20.60 -18.67
N ASP A 503 19.46 -21.10 -17.45
CA ASP A 503 19.00 -20.39 -16.25
C ASP A 503 19.94 -19.23 -15.90
N SER A 504 21.23 -19.34 -16.25
CA SER A 504 22.24 -18.33 -15.96
C SER A 504 22.21 -17.11 -16.88
N TYR A 505 21.91 -17.28 -18.17
CA TYR A 505 22.06 -16.21 -19.17
C TYR A 505 20.84 -15.95 -20.04
N GLY A 506 19.87 -16.86 -20.02
CA GLY A 506 18.74 -16.86 -20.96
C GLY A 506 19.12 -17.31 -22.36
N ALA A 507 18.19 -17.14 -23.29
CA ALA A 507 18.35 -17.57 -24.68
C ALA A 507 18.95 -16.46 -25.56
N LEU A 508 19.61 -16.89 -26.65
CA LEU A 508 20.06 -16.02 -27.73
C LEU A 508 19.15 -16.23 -28.94
N TYR A 509 18.38 -15.19 -29.27
CA TYR A 509 17.40 -15.20 -30.35
C TYR A 509 17.95 -14.50 -31.59
N ASN A 510 17.63 -15.03 -32.76
CA ASN A 510 17.79 -14.24 -33.99
C ASN A 510 16.72 -13.15 -34.07
N TRP A 511 16.96 -12.12 -34.88
CA TRP A 511 16.02 -11.00 -34.96
C TRP A 511 14.69 -11.40 -35.62
N PHE A 512 14.67 -12.46 -36.43
CA PHE A 512 13.42 -12.97 -37.00
C PHE A 512 12.45 -13.48 -35.93
N ALA A 513 12.93 -13.94 -34.78
CA ALA A 513 12.08 -14.30 -33.64
C ALA A 513 11.51 -13.05 -32.94
N VAL A 514 12.28 -11.97 -32.92
CA VAL A 514 11.84 -10.66 -32.39
C VAL A 514 10.71 -10.08 -33.23
N ALA A 515 10.84 -10.16 -34.56
CA ALA A 515 9.88 -9.60 -35.51
C ALA A 515 8.68 -10.51 -35.79
N ASP A 516 8.61 -11.68 -35.16
CA ASP A 516 7.53 -12.63 -35.40
C ASP A 516 6.21 -12.08 -34.85
N PRO A 517 5.12 -12.05 -35.64
CA PRO A 517 3.84 -11.51 -35.20
C PRO A 517 3.20 -12.31 -34.05
N ASN A 518 3.69 -13.52 -33.76
CA ASN A 518 3.24 -14.31 -32.63
C ASN A 518 3.75 -13.78 -31.29
N GLY A 519 4.65 -12.80 -31.25
CA GLY A 519 5.09 -12.11 -30.03
C GLY A 519 6.05 -12.94 -29.17
N LEU A 520 7.17 -12.32 -28.78
CA LEU A 520 8.23 -13.00 -28.04
C LEU A 520 8.18 -12.75 -26.52
N CYS A 521 7.70 -11.60 -26.07
CA CYS A 521 7.63 -11.24 -24.66
C CYS A 521 6.30 -11.69 -23.99
N PRO A 522 6.26 -11.79 -22.65
CA PRO A 522 5.02 -12.09 -21.92
C PRO A 522 3.89 -11.08 -22.21
N THR A 523 2.64 -11.46 -21.96
CA THR A 523 1.48 -10.57 -22.13
C THR A 523 1.64 -9.28 -21.32
N GLY A 524 1.42 -8.11 -21.94
CA GLY A 524 1.64 -6.79 -21.33
C GLY A 524 3.10 -6.32 -21.35
N TRP A 525 3.96 -7.05 -22.07
CA TRP A 525 5.37 -6.73 -22.28
C TRP A 525 5.74 -6.91 -23.74
N HIS A 526 6.70 -6.12 -24.22
CA HIS A 526 7.19 -6.21 -25.59
C HIS A 526 8.71 -6.13 -25.68
N VAL A 527 9.24 -6.46 -26.87
CA VAL A 527 10.67 -6.29 -27.16
C VAL A 527 10.91 -4.81 -27.43
N PRO A 528 11.82 -4.17 -26.69
CA PRO A 528 12.02 -2.72 -26.71
C PRO A 528 12.36 -2.17 -28.10
N GLU A 529 11.75 -1.06 -28.47
CA GLU A 529 12.12 -0.25 -29.62
C GLU A 529 13.43 0.53 -29.37
N ASP A 530 14.04 1.03 -30.45
CA ASP A 530 15.28 1.81 -30.35
C ASP A 530 15.04 3.13 -29.60
N GLU A 531 13.83 3.70 -29.71
CA GLU A 531 13.41 4.87 -28.94
C GLU A 531 13.38 4.57 -27.43
N GLU A 532 12.85 3.42 -27.04
CA GLU A 532 12.78 3.02 -25.63
C GLU A 532 14.15 2.71 -25.03
N TRP A 533 15.03 2.07 -25.82
CA TRP A 533 16.43 1.96 -25.44
C TRP A 533 17.11 3.32 -25.31
N THR A 534 16.73 4.29 -26.15
CA THR A 534 17.28 5.65 -26.10
C THR A 534 16.83 6.36 -24.83
N ILE A 535 15.56 6.25 -24.43
CA ILE A 535 15.04 6.77 -23.16
C ILE A 535 15.86 6.23 -21.98
N LEU A 536 16.13 4.92 -21.94
CA LEU A 536 16.96 4.32 -20.90
C LEU A 536 18.39 4.90 -20.94
N THR A 537 19.04 4.96 -22.11
CA THR A 537 20.41 5.49 -22.18
C THR A 537 20.51 6.97 -21.86
N ASP A 538 19.48 7.76 -22.19
CA ASP A 538 19.40 9.18 -21.87
C ASP A 538 19.20 9.39 -20.37
N PHE A 539 18.36 8.58 -19.72
CA PHE A 539 18.23 8.57 -18.26
C PHE A 539 19.57 8.26 -17.58
N LEU A 540 20.29 7.26 -18.08
CA LEU A 540 21.60 6.88 -17.56
C LEU A 540 22.71 7.91 -17.87
N SER A 541 22.54 8.78 -18.86
CA SER A 541 23.55 9.78 -19.26
C SER A 541 23.91 10.80 -18.18
N GLY A 542 23.12 10.87 -17.10
CA GLY A 542 23.46 11.61 -15.88
C GLY A 542 24.60 10.98 -15.05
N SER A 543 25.00 9.75 -15.36
CA SER A 543 26.14 9.05 -14.75
C SER A 543 27.40 9.18 -15.60
N ASP A 544 28.56 9.23 -14.94
CA ASP A 544 29.87 9.18 -15.60
C ASP A 544 30.18 7.79 -16.19
N THR A 545 29.47 6.73 -15.76
CA THR A 545 29.73 5.33 -16.13
C THR A 545 28.45 4.52 -16.38
N PRO A 546 27.54 4.95 -17.28
CA PRO A 546 26.19 4.38 -17.41
C PRO A 546 26.15 2.87 -17.70
N GLY A 547 27.15 2.34 -18.41
CA GLY A 547 27.28 0.91 -18.65
C GLY A 547 27.79 0.13 -17.45
N ASN A 548 28.58 0.74 -16.55
CA ASN A 548 28.96 0.11 -15.29
C ASN A 548 27.77 0.01 -14.33
N ASP A 549 26.90 1.02 -14.33
CA ASP A 549 25.77 1.14 -13.41
C ASP A 549 24.68 0.08 -13.64
N ILE A 550 24.58 -0.50 -14.83
CA ILE A 550 23.56 -1.52 -15.15
C ILE A 550 24.14 -2.93 -15.29
N LYS A 551 25.47 -3.08 -15.30
CA LYS A 551 26.14 -4.39 -15.25
C LYS A 551 25.89 -5.05 -13.91
N SER A 552 25.60 -6.35 -13.91
CA SER A 552 25.62 -7.14 -12.69
C SER A 552 26.95 -6.97 -11.96
N CYS A 553 26.95 -6.89 -10.63
CA CYS A 553 28.18 -6.74 -9.87
C CYS A 553 29.12 -7.96 -9.88
N ARG A 554 28.65 -9.10 -10.40
CA ARG A 554 29.39 -10.37 -10.44
C ARG A 554 30.57 -10.25 -11.39
N GLN A 555 31.78 -10.23 -10.86
CA GLN A 555 33.03 -10.14 -11.62
C GLN A 555 34.17 -10.86 -10.91
N VAL A 556 35.12 -11.39 -11.68
CA VAL A 556 36.41 -11.83 -11.13
C VAL A 556 37.14 -10.63 -10.53
N ASN A 557 37.64 -10.79 -9.29
CA ASN A 557 38.38 -9.76 -8.57
C ASN A 557 37.57 -8.46 -8.33
N SER A 558 36.23 -8.55 -8.27
CA SER A 558 35.37 -7.39 -8.01
C SER A 558 35.79 -6.68 -6.72
N PRO A 559 36.03 -5.35 -6.74
CA PRO A 559 36.41 -4.58 -5.56
C PRO A 559 35.25 -4.44 -4.56
N LEU A 560 34.01 -4.74 -4.96
CA LEU A 560 32.84 -4.71 -4.08
C LEU A 560 32.85 -5.86 -3.05
N GLY A 561 33.60 -6.93 -3.31
CA GLY A 561 33.69 -8.09 -2.43
C GLY A 561 32.37 -8.88 -2.33
N GLY A 562 32.27 -9.75 -1.32
CA GLY A 562 31.08 -10.59 -1.10
C GLY A 562 30.70 -11.42 -2.34
N ASP A 563 29.40 -11.51 -2.62
CA ASP A 563 28.86 -12.28 -3.76
C ASP A 563 29.20 -11.66 -5.13
N CYS A 564 29.60 -10.39 -5.16
CA CYS A 564 30.04 -9.72 -6.37
C CYS A 564 31.43 -10.20 -6.83
N ASN A 565 32.30 -10.65 -5.92
CA ASN A 565 33.60 -11.21 -6.29
C ASN A 565 33.49 -12.74 -6.48
N THR A 566 33.32 -13.17 -7.72
CA THR A 566 33.11 -14.59 -8.05
C THR A 566 33.92 -15.03 -9.26
N THR A 567 34.41 -16.27 -9.23
CA THR A 567 35.02 -16.92 -10.40
C THR A 567 34.02 -17.78 -11.18
N GLU A 568 32.82 -18.00 -10.64
CA GLU A 568 31.78 -18.82 -11.23
C GLU A 568 30.82 -17.97 -12.08
N HIS A 569 30.53 -18.44 -13.30
CA HIS A 569 29.51 -17.83 -14.13
C HIS A 569 28.11 -18.00 -13.52
N PRO A 570 27.19 -17.04 -13.73
CA PRO A 570 27.33 -15.87 -14.59
C PRO A 570 28.12 -14.72 -13.93
N ARG A 571 29.08 -14.14 -14.66
CA ARG A 571 29.98 -13.08 -14.18
C ARG A 571 30.70 -12.38 -15.34
N TRP A 572 31.13 -11.15 -15.12
CA TRP A 572 32.03 -10.40 -15.98
C TRP A 572 33.49 -10.83 -15.80
N GLU A 573 34.28 -10.68 -16.85
CA GLU A 573 35.75 -10.70 -16.78
C GLU A 573 36.29 -9.41 -16.14
N GLU A 574 37.47 -9.49 -15.52
CA GLU A 574 38.11 -8.36 -14.85
C GLU A 574 38.52 -7.26 -15.84
N ASP A 575 38.06 -6.03 -15.60
CA ASP A 575 38.61 -4.85 -16.25
C ASP A 575 39.74 -4.24 -15.41
N THR A 576 40.97 -4.54 -15.81
CA THR A 576 42.18 -4.03 -15.16
C THR A 576 42.54 -2.59 -15.56
N GLN A 577 41.83 -2.00 -16.53
CA GLN A 577 42.23 -0.73 -17.15
C GLN A 577 41.37 0.46 -16.71
N TYR A 578 40.05 0.31 -16.68
CA TYR A 578 39.13 1.42 -16.38
C TYR A 578 38.30 1.20 -15.11
N GLY A 579 38.45 0.04 -14.46
CA GLY A 579 37.76 -0.26 -13.20
C GLY A 579 36.26 -0.45 -13.38
N ASN A 580 35.82 -1.00 -14.52
CA ASN A 580 34.44 -1.42 -14.69
C ASN A 580 34.21 -2.74 -13.96
N PHE A 581 33.44 -2.75 -12.88
CA PHE A 581 33.17 -3.94 -12.08
C PHE A 581 31.69 -4.29 -11.92
N GLY A 582 30.81 -3.47 -12.51
CA GLY A 582 29.38 -3.58 -12.36
C GLY A 582 28.93 -3.16 -10.97
N THR A 583 28.09 -2.13 -10.87
CA THR A 583 27.47 -1.72 -9.61
C THR A 583 26.01 -2.14 -9.52
N ASP A 584 25.36 -2.33 -10.66
CA ASP A 584 23.95 -2.68 -10.78
C ASP A 584 23.03 -1.75 -9.97
N ASP A 585 23.33 -0.45 -9.99
CA ASP A 585 22.67 0.58 -9.18
C ASP A 585 21.16 0.69 -9.45
N TYR A 586 20.71 0.20 -10.61
CA TYR A 586 19.33 0.23 -11.06
C TYR A 586 18.65 -1.15 -11.09
N GLY A 587 19.33 -2.21 -10.62
CA GLY A 587 18.78 -3.57 -10.59
C GLY A 587 18.47 -4.13 -11.99
N PHE A 588 19.11 -3.60 -13.03
CA PHE A 588 18.96 -4.10 -14.39
C PHE A 588 19.59 -5.47 -14.51
N LEU A 589 20.66 -5.79 -13.76
CA LEU A 589 21.32 -7.09 -13.73
C LEU A 589 21.78 -7.56 -15.12
N ALA A 590 22.50 -6.71 -15.85
CA ALA A 590 23.08 -7.13 -17.12
C ALA A 590 24.19 -8.17 -16.92
N LEU A 591 23.91 -9.41 -17.36
CA LEU A 591 24.85 -10.51 -17.36
C LEU A 591 25.54 -10.66 -18.73
N PRO A 592 26.84 -11.00 -18.77
CA PRO A 592 27.63 -11.11 -20.00
C PRO A 592 27.43 -12.47 -20.68
N GLY A 593 26.22 -12.71 -21.18
CA GLY A 593 25.82 -13.96 -21.85
C GLY A 593 26.40 -14.14 -23.27
N GLY A 594 27.21 -13.19 -23.72
CA GLY A 594 27.82 -13.22 -25.05
C GLY A 594 26.81 -12.99 -26.17
N ARG A 595 27.17 -13.48 -27.35
CA ARG A 595 26.33 -13.44 -28.55
C ARG A 595 26.64 -14.60 -29.47
N ARG A 596 25.68 -14.96 -30.33
CA ARG A 596 25.92 -15.83 -31.48
C ARG A 596 26.12 -15.00 -32.73
N LEU A 597 27.18 -15.25 -33.47
CA LEU A 597 27.43 -14.57 -34.74
C LEU A 597 26.46 -15.07 -35.83
N SER A 598 26.31 -14.29 -36.89
CA SER A 598 25.55 -14.71 -38.08
C SER A 598 26.10 -15.96 -38.77
N THR A 599 27.36 -16.33 -38.51
CA THR A 599 27.97 -17.59 -38.97
C THR A 599 27.66 -18.77 -38.05
N GLY A 600 26.88 -18.57 -36.99
CA GLY A 600 26.48 -19.58 -36.02
C GLY A 600 27.49 -19.87 -34.90
N SER A 601 28.63 -19.18 -34.83
CA SER A 601 29.68 -19.37 -33.80
C SER A 601 29.54 -18.42 -32.59
N PHE A 602 30.15 -18.77 -31.45
CA PHE A 602 30.00 -18.06 -30.16
C PHE A 602 31.28 -17.36 -29.61
N TYR A 603 32.45 -17.56 -30.25
CA TYR A 603 33.78 -16.97 -29.93
C TYR A 603 33.98 -16.39 -28.52
N ASN A 604 34.11 -17.24 -27.49
CA ASN A 604 34.50 -16.87 -26.10
C ASN A 604 33.90 -15.55 -25.59
N THR A 605 32.64 -15.28 -25.93
CA THR A 605 32.00 -14.00 -25.63
C THR A 605 31.38 -13.95 -24.23
N ILE A 606 31.17 -15.12 -23.62
CA ILE A 606 30.74 -15.23 -22.23
C ILE A 606 31.72 -14.54 -21.27
N GLY A 607 31.20 -13.75 -20.34
CA GLY A 607 32.02 -12.92 -19.45
C GLY A 607 32.57 -11.64 -20.07
N ILE A 608 32.62 -11.54 -21.41
CA ILE A 608 33.22 -10.41 -22.12
C ILE A 608 32.16 -9.39 -22.51
N ASN A 609 31.05 -9.81 -23.10
CA ASN A 609 30.03 -8.88 -23.55
C ASN A 609 28.61 -9.47 -23.44
N THR A 610 27.63 -8.60 -23.64
CA THR A 610 26.23 -8.97 -23.85
C THR A 610 25.60 -8.01 -24.83
N ASN A 611 24.62 -8.50 -25.57
CA ASN A 611 23.88 -7.75 -26.55
C ASN A 611 22.39 -8.06 -26.44
N TRP A 612 21.57 -7.05 -26.63
CA TRP A 612 20.12 -7.17 -26.73
C TRP A 612 19.62 -6.63 -28.06
N TRP A 613 18.65 -7.32 -28.64
CA TRP A 613 17.93 -6.78 -29.80
C TRP A 613 17.01 -5.64 -29.40
N SER A 614 16.86 -4.70 -30.34
CA SER A 614 15.66 -3.88 -30.44
C SER A 614 14.71 -4.48 -31.48
N SER A 615 13.41 -4.24 -31.32
CA SER A 615 12.39 -4.52 -32.34
C SER A 615 12.50 -3.60 -33.57
N THR A 616 13.34 -2.56 -33.54
CA THR A 616 13.50 -1.61 -34.65
C THR A 616 14.51 -2.10 -35.71
N THR A 617 14.07 -2.18 -36.98
CA THR A 617 14.95 -2.47 -38.13
C THR A 617 15.77 -1.26 -38.59
N LEU A 618 16.91 -1.51 -39.24
CA LEU A 618 17.61 -0.46 -40.00
C LEU A 618 16.96 -0.25 -41.37
N LEU A 619 16.25 0.88 -41.53
CA LEU A 619 15.56 1.24 -42.78
C LEU A 619 16.49 1.26 -44.00
N GLU A 620 17.75 1.68 -43.82
CA GLU A 620 18.72 1.79 -44.91
C GLU A 620 19.32 0.43 -45.33
N ASN A 621 19.13 -0.63 -44.53
CA ASN A 621 19.72 -1.94 -44.78
C ASN A 621 18.75 -3.09 -44.42
N PRO A 622 17.89 -3.52 -45.37
CA PRO A 622 16.94 -4.59 -45.16
C PRO A 622 17.67 -5.90 -44.80
N GLY A 623 17.50 -6.36 -43.56
CA GLY A 623 18.24 -7.50 -43.01
C GLY A 623 19.21 -7.13 -41.88
N TRP A 624 19.21 -5.88 -41.44
CA TRP A 624 19.88 -5.43 -40.22
C TRP A 624 18.87 -4.86 -39.23
N ALA A 625 19.17 -5.00 -37.95
CA ALA A 625 18.39 -4.44 -36.86
C ALA A 625 19.27 -3.78 -35.80
N TRP A 626 18.66 -2.86 -35.05
CA TRP A 626 19.32 -2.17 -33.96
C TRP A 626 19.37 -3.05 -32.70
N GLY A 627 20.31 -2.74 -31.82
CA GLY A 627 20.45 -3.35 -30.52
C GLY A 627 21.31 -2.52 -29.59
N ARG A 628 21.39 -2.94 -28.33
CA ARG A 628 22.30 -2.36 -27.34
C ARG A 628 23.31 -3.41 -26.89
N GLY A 629 24.46 -2.97 -26.42
CA GLY A 629 25.45 -3.87 -25.86
C GLY A 629 26.27 -3.25 -24.74
N LEU A 630 26.89 -4.15 -23.99
CA LEU A 630 27.85 -3.85 -22.95
C LEU A 630 29.08 -4.73 -23.14
N ASP A 631 30.25 -4.19 -22.85
CA ASP A 631 31.53 -4.90 -22.88
C ASP A 631 32.20 -4.77 -21.53
N TYR A 632 32.88 -5.80 -21.04
CA TYR A 632 33.52 -5.85 -19.72
C TYR A 632 34.44 -4.65 -19.49
N SER A 633 35.13 -4.18 -20.53
CA SER A 633 36.11 -3.09 -20.49
C SER A 633 35.53 -1.69 -20.78
N ALA A 634 34.24 -1.60 -21.11
CA ALA A 634 33.58 -0.34 -21.44
C ALA A 634 32.65 0.13 -20.32
N SER A 635 32.69 1.43 -20.03
CA SER A 635 31.82 2.09 -19.04
C SER A 635 30.51 2.61 -19.62
N GLY A 636 30.26 2.43 -20.92
CA GLY A 636 29.07 2.95 -21.61
C GLY A 636 28.20 1.86 -22.21
N VAL A 637 26.90 2.15 -22.34
CA VAL A 637 25.98 1.36 -23.17
C VAL A 637 26.20 1.75 -24.62
N HIS A 638 26.55 0.79 -25.49
CA HIS A 638 26.81 1.10 -26.89
C HIS A 638 25.62 0.72 -27.79
N LEU A 639 25.31 1.62 -28.72
CA LEU A 639 24.43 1.34 -29.85
C LEU A 639 25.13 0.34 -30.78
N SER A 640 24.41 -0.70 -31.19
CA SER A 640 24.89 -1.71 -32.14
C SER A 640 23.88 -1.92 -33.25
N SER A 641 24.36 -2.20 -34.46
CA SER A 641 23.55 -2.68 -35.57
C SER A 641 24.17 -3.96 -36.09
N SER A 642 23.37 -5.01 -36.28
CA SER A 642 23.84 -6.31 -36.75
C SER A 642 22.87 -6.90 -37.76
N VAL A 643 23.37 -7.81 -38.61
CA VAL A 643 22.49 -8.62 -39.48
C VAL A 643 21.53 -9.45 -38.63
N CYS A 644 20.30 -9.63 -39.10
CA CYS A 644 19.21 -10.29 -38.38
C CYS A 644 19.50 -11.74 -37.95
N GLN A 645 20.51 -12.39 -38.54
CA GLN A 645 20.98 -13.73 -38.16
C GLN A 645 21.84 -13.74 -36.89
N TYR A 646 22.26 -12.61 -36.32
CA TYR A 646 22.95 -12.65 -35.02
C TYR A 646 21.99 -13.17 -33.93
N GLY A 647 22.51 -13.92 -32.97
CA GLY A 647 21.77 -14.35 -31.78
C GLY A 647 22.08 -13.44 -30.61
N TYR A 648 21.12 -12.63 -30.18
CA TYR A 648 21.24 -11.74 -29.02
C TYR A 648 20.18 -12.08 -27.97
N SER A 649 20.45 -11.69 -26.73
CA SER A 649 19.48 -11.81 -25.66
C SER A 649 18.30 -10.86 -25.87
N ILE A 650 17.21 -11.12 -25.16
CA ILE A 650 16.03 -10.25 -25.14
C ILE A 650 15.76 -9.82 -23.72
N ARG A 651 15.44 -8.55 -23.58
CA ARG A 651 15.02 -7.94 -22.34
C ARG A 651 13.74 -7.18 -22.60
N CYS A 652 12.63 -7.69 -22.08
CA CYS A 652 11.34 -7.08 -22.36
C CYS A 652 11.13 -5.85 -21.48
N ILE A 653 10.33 -4.93 -22.01
CA ILE A 653 9.85 -3.73 -21.34
C ILE A 653 8.32 -3.79 -21.27
N LYS A 654 7.74 -3.22 -20.22
CA LYS A 654 6.28 -3.16 -20.03
C LYS A 654 5.63 -2.17 -21.01
N ASP A 655 4.45 -2.51 -21.51
CA ASP A 655 3.64 -1.70 -22.43
C ASP A 655 3.17 -0.34 -21.85
#